data_AF-A0A2S1JYD4-F1
#
_entry.id   AF-A0A2S1JYD4-F1
#
_cell.length_a   1.000
_cell.length_b   1.000
_cell.length_c   1.000
_cell.angle_alpha   90.00
_cell.angle_beta   90.00
_cell.angle_gamma   90.00
#
_symmetry.space_group_name_H-M   'P 1'
#
loop_
_entity.id
_entity.type
_entity.pdbx_description
1 polymer ?
#
loop_
_entity_poly.entity_id
_entity_poly.type
_entity_poly.pdbx_seq_one_letter_code
_entity_poly.pdbx_strand_id
1 'polypeptide(L)'
;MSSISDSFAADPLNVTGDKFRQLEELLPTPNSYRTASGAPGHAYWQQQADYDIKVSLDDEQQLITASETITYTNNSPDTLRYLWVQLDQNRFKPDSSGNLATPVDLEAIAPDTIPFKSFRRALVSGEFPGGYQITKVADARGRELRHTIVDTGMRIDLPQPLASGSSVSFQIDWAYKVIEQKALGGRSGYEYFERDDNYLYEIAQWFPRMAAYNDVSGWQNKQFLGRGEFALEFGDYRVAIEVPADHIVAATGVLQNPKDVLTSKQRERLRRARTASKPVMIVTKDEALENEKSRSTKRKTWVFEAENVRDFSWASSRKFLWDAQGYKKGGTDTMAMSFYPEEGTPLWDKYSTESIIHTIDVYNRYSFDYPYPVSISVNGPVGGMEYPMITFNGPRPEIDEEDRSKRTYSRRTKYGLISVIIHEVGHNYYPMIINSDERQWTWMDEGLNTFVQFLAEQEWEEKYPSRRGDARKIVEYMKSENQVPIMTNSESVLQLGNNAYGKPAAALNILRESIMGRELFDFAFREYAQRWKFKRPMPADFFRTMEDASGMDLDWFWRGWFYTTDNVDISLDAVRHYTVGTQNPEVEGPWKRAQHNREPETVTVVENRTKKLTRIVDAKPELEDFYNTHDEFDVSNADRNSYQSKLENLEDWEKDMLKVESNVYVLDFSNIGGLVMPLFLRLEYEDGSVEDLRIPAEIWTRNAKKTSKMLVRDKSKVLKSVVLDPHWETADVNVENNFYPRRIIKSRLELFKDEKQRNLMKDWDEELKEED
;
A
#
# COMPACT_ATOMS: atom_id res chain seq x y z
N MET A 1 -35.27 -24.55 34.12
CA MET A 1 -35.31 -24.84 32.68
C MET A 1 -34.50 -23.78 31.96
N SER A 2 -33.49 -24.25 31.23
CA SER A 2 -32.70 -23.61 30.16
C SER A 2 -32.00 -22.27 30.42
N SER A 3 -30.73 -22.38 30.80
CA SER A 3 -29.64 -21.58 30.23
C SER A 3 -29.62 -21.73 28.70
N ILE A 4 -29.43 -20.64 27.96
CA ILE A 4 -28.86 -20.70 26.61
C ILE A 4 -27.66 -19.75 26.60
N SER A 5 -26.52 -20.38 26.38
CA SER A 5 -25.20 -19.82 26.18
C SER A 5 -25.13 -19.13 24.82
N ASP A 6 -24.86 -17.83 24.81
CA ASP A 6 -24.26 -17.17 23.66
C ASP A 6 -22.77 -17.53 23.64
N SER A 7 -22.45 -18.71 23.10
CA SER A 7 -21.09 -19.00 22.66
C SER A 7 -20.88 -18.25 21.35
N PHE A 8 -20.25 -17.08 21.43
CA PHE A 8 -19.57 -16.50 20.28
C PHE A 8 -18.64 -17.57 19.71
N ALA A 9 -18.84 -17.93 18.44
CA ALA A 9 -17.88 -18.72 17.70
C ALA A 9 -16.57 -17.94 17.69
N ALA A 10 -15.57 -18.44 18.42
CA ALA A 10 -14.23 -17.91 18.36
C ALA A 10 -13.74 -18.03 16.91
N ASP A 11 -13.30 -16.91 16.35
CA ASP A 11 -12.52 -16.88 15.12
C ASP A 11 -11.34 -17.87 15.26
N PRO A 12 -11.15 -18.82 14.32
CA PRO A 12 -10.04 -19.75 14.33
C PRO A 12 -8.65 -19.08 14.38
N LEU A 13 -8.54 -17.81 13.99
CA LEU A 13 -7.31 -17.00 14.11
C LEU A 13 -7.13 -16.35 15.49
N ASN A 14 -8.15 -16.40 16.34
CA ASN A 14 -8.19 -15.81 17.68
C ASN A 14 -8.10 -16.89 18.78
N VAL A 15 -7.64 -18.08 18.41
CA VAL A 15 -7.38 -19.19 19.34
C VAL A 15 -6.13 -18.84 20.15
N THR A 16 -6.41 -18.30 21.35
CA THR A 16 -5.49 -17.79 22.40
C THR A 16 -5.02 -16.37 22.16
N GLY A 17 -5.18 -15.48 23.15
CA GLY A 17 -4.65 -14.10 23.15
C GLY A 17 -3.12 -14.00 23.17
N ASP A 18 -2.44 -14.98 22.57
CA ASP A 18 -1.00 -15.07 22.38
C ASP A 18 -0.62 -14.36 21.09
N LYS A 19 -0.37 -13.05 21.21
CA LYS A 19 0.01 -12.19 20.08
C LYS A 19 1.43 -12.48 19.56
N PHE A 20 2.23 -13.24 20.30
CA PHE A 20 3.62 -13.60 19.96
C PHE A 20 3.77 -15.06 19.54
N ARG A 21 2.66 -15.77 19.35
CA ARG A 21 2.70 -17.13 18.84
C ARG A 21 3.35 -17.15 17.45
N GLN A 22 4.08 -18.22 17.21
CA GLN A 22 4.82 -18.50 15.98
C GLN A 22 3.90 -18.60 14.75
N LEU A 23 4.27 -17.94 13.65
CA LEU A 23 3.45 -17.84 12.44
C LEU A 23 3.54 -19.11 11.58
N GLU A 24 4.50 -19.99 11.82
CA GLU A 24 4.70 -21.24 11.07
C GLU A 24 3.50 -22.19 11.09
N GLU A 25 2.62 -22.06 12.08
CA GLU A 25 1.36 -22.81 12.10
C GLU A 25 0.31 -22.30 11.09
N LEU A 26 0.42 -21.02 10.70
CA LEU A 26 -0.44 -20.40 9.68
C LEU A 26 0.20 -20.42 8.28
N LEU A 27 1.53 -20.39 8.22
CA LEU A 27 2.24 -20.38 6.95
C LEU A 27 2.34 -21.79 6.34
N PRO A 28 2.33 -21.93 5.00
CA PRO A 28 2.58 -23.21 4.34
C PRO A 28 3.93 -23.79 4.74
N THR A 29 4.00 -25.10 5.01
CA THR A 29 5.25 -25.79 5.34
C THR A 29 6.28 -25.65 4.20
N PRO A 30 7.54 -25.28 4.50
CA PRO A 30 8.61 -25.24 3.50
C PRO A 30 8.82 -26.59 2.80
N ASN A 31 9.23 -26.55 1.54
CA ASN A 31 9.47 -27.72 0.71
C ASN A 31 10.59 -27.48 -0.32
N SER A 32 10.76 -28.37 -1.30
CA SER A 32 11.79 -28.26 -2.34
C SER A 32 11.56 -27.13 -3.35
N TYR A 33 10.32 -26.64 -3.48
CA TYR A 33 9.94 -25.53 -4.35
C TYR A 33 10.08 -24.18 -3.66
N ARG A 34 9.80 -24.12 -2.34
CA ARG A 34 9.85 -22.89 -1.52
C ARG A 34 10.49 -23.19 -0.17
N THR A 35 11.63 -22.55 0.10
CA THR A 35 12.48 -22.84 1.28
C THR A 35 12.00 -22.14 2.54
N ALA A 36 12.54 -22.54 3.69
CA ALA A 36 12.22 -21.94 4.99
C ALA A 36 12.71 -20.49 5.13
N SER A 37 13.70 -20.07 4.34
CA SER A 37 14.17 -18.67 4.30
C SER A 37 13.25 -17.76 3.47
N GLY A 38 12.23 -18.31 2.81
CA GLY A 38 11.41 -17.55 1.85
C GLY A 38 12.06 -17.37 0.49
N ALA A 39 13.20 -18.02 0.23
CA ALA A 39 13.79 -18.09 -1.10
C ALA A 39 13.13 -19.20 -1.95
N PRO A 40 13.10 -19.05 -3.29
CA PRO A 40 12.80 -20.16 -4.21
C PRO A 40 13.72 -21.35 -3.91
N GLY A 41 13.14 -22.55 -3.85
CA GLY A 41 13.88 -23.79 -3.61
C GLY A 41 14.59 -24.31 -4.86
N HIS A 42 15.46 -25.29 -4.68
CA HIS A 42 16.27 -25.88 -5.75
C HIS A 42 15.43 -26.58 -6.84
N ALA A 43 14.17 -26.91 -6.54
CA ALA A 43 13.22 -27.50 -7.50
C ALA A 43 12.15 -26.51 -7.98
N TYR A 44 12.26 -25.21 -7.64
CA TYR A 44 11.28 -24.19 -8.06
C TYR A 44 11.09 -24.23 -9.58
N TRP A 45 9.84 -24.13 -10.01
CA TRP A 45 9.45 -24.12 -11.41
C TRP A 45 8.36 -23.07 -11.64
N GLN A 46 8.28 -22.59 -12.87
CA GLN A 46 7.20 -21.74 -13.36
C GLN A 46 7.03 -22.00 -14.85
N GLN A 47 5.83 -21.78 -15.37
CA GLN A 47 5.55 -22.09 -16.76
C GLN A 47 6.10 -20.98 -17.67
N GLN A 48 6.15 -21.26 -18.96
CA GLN A 48 6.49 -20.28 -19.97
C GLN A 48 5.42 -20.27 -21.07
N ALA A 49 5.04 -19.07 -21.51
CA ALA A 49 4.05 -18.86 -22.56
C ALA A 49 4.55 -17.80 -23.55
N ASP A 50 4.96 -18.24 -24.75
CA ASP A 50 5.44 -17.37 -25.81
C ASP A 50 4.34 -17.06 -26.82
N TYR A 51 4.34 -15.84 -27.37
CA TYR A 51 3.26 -15.30 -28.20
C TYR A 51 3.78 -14.70 -29.51
N ASP A 52 3.19 -15.10 -30.64
CA ASP A 52 3.27 -14.36 -31.91
C ASP A 52 1.86 -13.87 -32.27
N ILE A 53 1.64 -12.56 -32.15
CA ILE A 53 0.31 -11.94 -32.27
C ILE A 53 0.29 -10.97 -33.46
N LYS A 54 -0.79 -11.06 -34.24
CA LYS A 54 -1.11 -10.08 -35.28
C LYS A 54 -2.46 -9.47 -34.95
N VAL A 55 -2.50 -8.15 -34.89
CA VAL A 55 -3.70 -7.39 -34.54
C VAL A 55 -3.93 -6.24 -35.52
N SER A 56 -5.19 -5.99 -35.86
CA SER A 56 -5.60 -4.83 -36.65
C SER A 56 -6.66 -4.03 -35.89
N LEU A 57 -6.46 -2.72 -35.82
CA LEU A 57 -7.40 -1.74 -35.26
C LEU A 57 -8.24 -1.11 -36.37
N ASP A 58 -9.54 -1.33 -36.32
CA ASP A 58 -10.51 -0.59 -37.12
C ASP A 58 -10.90 0.69 -36.36
N ASP A 59 -10.41 1.83 -36.82
CA ASP A 59 -10.64 3.16 -36.24
C ASP A 59 -12.06 3.69 -36.53
N GLU A 60 -12.75 3.15 -37.54
CA GLU A 60 -14.12 3.55 -37.89
C GLU A 60 -15.13 2.81 -37.00
N GLN A 61 -14.91 1.51 -36.77
CA GLN A 61 -15.81 0.65 -36.01
C GLN A 61 -15.41 0.45 -34.54
N GLN A 62 -14.25 0.98 -34.14
CA GLN A 62 -13.61 0.74 -32.84
C GLN A 62 -13.52 -0.78 -32.55
N LEU A 63 -13.06 -1.54 -33.54
CA LEU A 63 -12.99 -3.00 -33.52
C LEU A 63 -11.55 -3.48 -33.53
N ILE A 64 -11.25 -4.47 -32.70
CA ILE A 64 -10.02 -5.25 -32.78
C ILE A 64 -10.32 -6.58 -33.47
N THR A 65 -9.50 -6.93 -34.46
CA THR A 65 -9.44 -8.28 -35.05
C THR A 65 -8.01 -8.79 -34.94
N ALA A 66 -7.84 -10.00 -34.40
CA ALA A 66 -6.52 -10.53 -34.12
C ALA A 66 -6.44 -12.05 -34.24
N SER A 67 -5.20 -12.52 -34.39
CA SER A 67 -4.82 -13.92 -34.41
C SER A 67 -3.51 -14.06 -33.66
N GLU A 68 -3.40 -15.10 -32.84
CA GLU A 68 -2.18 -15.42 -32.11
C GLU A 68 -1.79 -16.87 -32.28
N THR A 69 -0.49 -17.12 -32.18
CA THR A 69 0.05 -18.45 -31.89
C THR A 69 0.69 -18.41 -30.51
N ILE A 70 0.22 -19.28 -29.61
CA ILE A 70 0.78 -19.45 -28.27
C ILE A 70 1.64 -20.71 -28.28
N THR A 71 2.87 -20.62 -27.79
CA THR A 71 3.70 -21.78 -27.44
C THR A 71 3.79 -21.88 -25.93
N TYR A 72 3.19 -22.92 -25.37
CA TYR A 72 3.19 -23.16 -23.93
C TYR A 72 4.17 -24.27 -23.57
N THR A 73 5.10 -23.99 -22.67
CA THR A 73 6.09 -24.94 -22.18
C THR A 73 5.75 -25.35 -20.74
N ASN A 74 5.59 -26.66 -20.53
CA ASN A 74 5.28 -27.22 -19.23
C ASN A 74 6.55 -27.53 -18.43
N ASN A 75 6.95 -26.62 -17.56
CA ASN A 75 8.06 -26.78 -16.61
C ASN A 75 7.65 -27.44 -15.29
N SER A 76 6.35 -27.68 -15.06
CA SER A 76 5.89 -28.39 -13.87
C SER A 76 6.29 -29.87 -13.91
N PRO A 77 6.39 -30.56 -12.76
CA PRO A 77 6.59 -32.01 -12.71
C PRO A 77 5.34 -32.79 -13.17
N ASP A 78 4.21 -32.12 -13.36
CA ASP A 78 2.93 -32.72 -13.65
C ASP A 78 2.73 -32.94 -15.16
N THR A 79 1.91 -33.93 -15.51
CA THR A 79 1.43 -34.12 -16.89
C THR A 79 0.09 -33.43 -17.06
N LEU A 80 0.02 -32.43 -17.94
CA LEU A 80 -1.18 -31.62 -18.16
C LEU A 80 -2.05 -32.20 -19.28
N ARG A 81 -3.35 -32.38 -19.02
CA ARG A 81 -4.32 -32.88 -20.03
C ARG A 81 -5.13 -31.77 -20.70
N TYR A 82 -5.09 -30.58 -20.14
CA TYR A 82 -5.80 -29.40 -20.62
C TYR A 82 -5.03 -28.15 -20.20
N LEU A 83 -5.30 -27.06 -20.91
CA LEU A 83 -4.76 -25.73 -20.62
C LEU A 83 -5.92 -24.76 -20.33
N TRP A 84 -5.67 -23.76 -19.50
CA TRP A 84 -6.63 -22.67 -19.24
C TRP A 84 -6.12 -21.35 -19.82
N VAL A 85 -7.05 -20.60 -20.41
CA VAL A 85 -6.80 -19.31 -21.06
C VAL A 85 -7.74 -18.23 -20.47
N GLN A 86 -7.13 -17.14 -20.02
CA GLN A 86 -7.61 -15.78 -19.74
C GLN A 86 -8.49 -15.21 -20.86
N LEU A 87 -9.81 -15.01 -20.67
CA LEU A 87 -10.69 -14.31 -21.62
C LEU A 87 -11.32 -13.06 -20.97
N ASP A 88 -10.50 -12.12 -20.52
CA ASP A 88 -10.92 -10.99 -19.69
C ASP A 88 -11.91 -10.01 -20.34
N GLN A 89 -11.85 -9.80 -21.67
CA GLN A 89 -12.86 -8.99 -22.36
C GLN A 89 -14.28 -9.54 -22.16
N ASN A 90 -14.46 -10.84 -21.88
CA ASN A 90 -15.79 -11.42 -21.63
C ASN A 90 -16.49 -10.80 -20.41
N ARG A 91 -15.77 -10.10 -19.51
CA ARG A 91 -16.40 -9.32 -18.44
C ARG A 91 -17.40 -8.28 -18.95
N PHE A 92 -17.21 -7.79 -20.19
CA PHE A 92 -18.06 -6.78 -20.81
C PHE A 92 -19.27 -7.37 -21.54
N LYS A 93 -19.46 -8.70 -21.54
CA LYS A 93 -20.71 -9.30 -22.00
C LYS A 93 -21.85 -8.90 -21.08
N PRO A 94 -23.04 -8.57 -21.59
CA PRO A 94 -24.19 -8.22 -20.76
C PRO A 94 -24.55 -9.32 -19.73
N ASP A 95 -24.29 -10.58 -20.04
CA ASP A 95 -24.57 -11.76 -19.21
C ASP A 95 -23.35 -12.31 -18.45
N SER A 96 -22.23 -11.56 -18.39
CA SER A 96 -21.04 -11.99 -17.65
C SER A 96 -21.31 -12.09 -16.14
N SER A 97 -20.62 -13.00 -15.44
CA SER A 97 -20.80 -13.13 -13.98
C SER A 97 -20.46 -11.82 -13.26
N GLY A 98 -19.45 -11.09 -13.74
CA GLY A 98 -19.06 -9.80 -13.17
C GLY A 98 -20.15 -8.73 -13.28
N ASN A 99 -20.82 -8.64 -14.44
CA ASN A 99 -21.93 -7.70 -14.60
C ASN A 99 -23.16 -8.13 -13.78
N LEU A 100 -23.48 -9.43 -13.76
CA LEU A 100 -24.64 -9.95 -13.02
C LEU A 100 -24.46 -9.92 -11.49
N ALA A 101 -23.23 -10.03 -10.99
CA ALA A 101 -22.92 -10.05 -9.56
C ALA A 101 -22.60 -8.67 -8.98
N THR A 102 -22.56 -7.60 -9.79
CA THR A 102 -22.25 -6.25 -9.29
C THR A 102 -23.41 -5.72 -8.44
N PRO A 103 -23.26 -5.53 -7.12
CA PRO A 103 -24.32 -4.98 -6.29
C PRO A 103 -24.46 -3.47 -6.52
N VAL A 104 -25.68 -2.95 -6.36
CA VAL A 104 -25.89 -1.51 -6.13
C VAL A 104 -25.91 -1.30 -4.63
N ASP A 105 -24.85 -0.69 -4.10
CA ASP A 105 -24.78 -0.32 -2.69
C ASP A 105 -25.64 0.92 -2.44
N LEU A 106 -26.91 0.68 -2.12
CA LEU A 106 -27.88 1.74 -1.81
C LEU A 106 -27.65 2.34 -0.41
N GLU A 107 -26.92 1.68 0.48
CA GLU A 107 -26.62 2.19 1.82
C GLU A 107 -25.50 3.25 1.78
N ALA A 108 -24.56 3.11 0.85
CA ALA A 108 -23.51 4.09 0.60
C ALA A 108 -23.96 5.32 -0.21
N ILE A 109 -25.21 5.39 -0.66
CA ILE A 109 -25.76 6.46 -1.51
C ILE A 109 -26.94 7.11 -0.77
N ALA A 110 -27.12 8.42 -0.96
CA ALA A 110 -28.28 9.10 -0.38
C ALA A 110 -29.59 8.48 -0.90
N PRO A 111 -30.63 8.34 -0.06
CA PRO A 111 -31.91 7.77 -0.48
C PRO A 111 -32.45 8.43 -1.75
N ASP A 112 -33.03 7.62 -2.64
CA ASP A 112 -33.61 8.05 -3.92
C ASP A 112 -32.64 8.76 -4.90
N THR A 113 -31.33 8.55 -4.76
CA THR A 113 -30.32 9.10 -5.67
C THR A 113 -29.43 8.03 -6.28
N ILE A 114 -28.90 8.30 -7.48
CA ILE A 114 -27.85 7.49 -8.12
C ILE A 114 -26.86 8.42 -8.84
N PRO A 115 -25.53 8.18 -8.76
CA PRO A 115 -24.57 8.95 -9.51
C PRO A 115 -24.79 8.80 -11.03
N PHE A 116 -24.70 9.90 -11.79
CA PHE A 116 -24.83 9.90 -13.26
C PHE A 116 -23.92 8.87 -13.93
N LYS A 117 -22.68 8.71 -13.45
CA LYS A 117 -21.72 7.72 -13.98
C LYS A 117 -22.21 6.29 -13.79
N SER A 118 -22.77 5.98 -12.63
CA SER A 118 -23.32 4.64 -12.33
C SER A 118 -24.52 4.32 -13.21
N PHE A 119 -25.42 5.29 -13.39
CA PHE A 119 -26.58 5.12 -14.27
C PHE A 119 -26.18 4.98 -15.75
N ARG A 120 -25.27 5.84 -16.25
CA ARG A 120 -24.72 5.72 -17.61
C ARG A 120 -24.08 4.35 -17.83
N ARG A 121 -23.26 3.87 -16.88
CA ARG A 121 -22.63 2.55 -16.96
C ARG A 121 -23.68 1.44 -17.05
N ALA A 122 -24.70 1.46 -16.20
CA ALA A 122 -25.77 0.45 -16.21
C ALA A 122 -26.47 0.39 -17.58
N LEU A 123 -26.85 1.55 -18.13
CA LEU A 123 -27.48 1.64 -19.46
C LEU A 123 -26.58 1.06 -20.56
N VAL A 124 -25.32 1.51 -20.63
CA VAL A 124 -24.41 1.11 -21.71
C VAL A 124 -24.04 -0.37 -21.58
N SER A 125 -23.82 -0.88 -20.36
CA SER A 125 -23.40 -2.27 -20.12
C SER A 125 -24.45 -3.31 -20.54
N GLY A 126 -25.75 -2.97 -20.50
CA GLY A 126 -26.82 -3.89 -20.90
C GLY A 126 -26.94 -4.09 -22.41
N GLU A 127 -26.45 -3.15 -23.20
CA GLU A 127 -26.60 -3.15 -24.67
C GLU A 127 -25.28 -3.33 -25.43
N PHE A 128 -24.15 -3.03 -24.79
CA PHE A 128 -22.84 -3.10 -25.43
C PHE A 128 -22.49 -4.55 -25.80
N PRO A 129 -22.18 -4.86 -27.08
CA PRO A 129 -21.82 -6.21 -27.50
C PRO A 129 -20.34 -6.51 -27.16
N GLY A 130 -20.04 -6.53 -25.85
CA GLY A 130 -18.70 -6.76 -25.33
C GLY A 130 -18.33 -8.24 -25.28
N GLY A 131 -17.05 -8.51 -25.02
CA GLY A 131 -16.49 -9.86 -24.97
C GLY A 131 -15.83 -10.31 -26.27
N TYR A 132 -15.06 -11.39 -26.14
CA TYR A 132 -14.43 -12.04 -27.27
C TYR A 132 -15.46 -12.76 -28.13
N GLN A 133 -15.38 -12.52 -29.43
CA GLN A 133 -15.88 -13.42 -30.45
C GLN A 133 -14.73 -14.33 -30.89
N ILE A 134 -14.61 -15.50 -30.27
CA ILE A 134 -13.62 -16.52 -30.66
C ILE A 134 -14.08 -17.17 -31.97
N THR A 135 -13.28 -17.09 -33.02
CA THR A 135 -13.60 -17.63 -34.35
C THR A 135 -12.78 -18.88 -34.69
N LYS A 136 -11.65 -19.10 -34.01
CA LYS A 136 -10.81 -20.29 -34.20
C LYS A 136 -10.09 -20.66 -32.91
N VAL A 137 -10.02 -21.96 -32.62
CA VAL A 137 -9.06 -22.56 -31.68
C VAL A 137 -8.51 -23.83 -32.34
N ALA A 138 -7.23 -23.84 -32.68
CA ALA A 138 -6.64 -24.92 -33.48
C ALA A 138 -5.20 -25.24 -33.08
N ASP A 139 -4.72 -26.44 -33.37
CA ASP A 139 -3.31 -26.78 -33.17
C ASP A 139 -2.40 -26.13 -34.23
N ALA A 140 -1.08 -26.30 -34.08
CA ALA A 140 -0.09 -25.79 -35.04
C ALA A 140 -0.26 -26.31 -36.48
N ARG A 141 -1.07 -27.36 -36.72
CA ARG A 141 -1.38 -27.90 -38.05
C ARG A 141 -2.74 -27.42 -38.58
N GLY A 142 -3.42 -26.54 -37.85
CA GLY A 142 -4.73 -26.00 -38.20
C GLY A 142 -5.90 -26.94 -37.90
N ARG A 143 -5.70 -28.01 -37.12
CA ARG A 143 -6.79 -28.91 -36.70
C ARG A 143 -7.51 -28.31 -35.50
N GLU A 144 -8.83 -28.30 -35.53
CA GLU A 144 -9.66 -27.77 -34.44
C GLU A 144 -9.35 -28.48 -33.10
N LEU A 145 -9.20 -27.68 -32.04
CA LEU A 145 -9.02 -28.17 -30.68
C LEU A 145 -10.34 -28.07 -29.92
N ARG A 146 -10.71 -29.15 -29.25
CA ARG A 146 -11.88 -29.15 -28.36
C ARG A 146 -11.63 -28.16 -27.23
N HIS A 147 -12.58 -27.25 -27.02
CA HIS A 147 -12.49 -26.26 -25.97
C HIS A 147 -13.86 -26.02 -25.31
N THR A 148 -13.85 -25.38 -24.15
CA THR A 148 -15.06 -24.96 -23.44
C THR A 148 -14.81 -23.60 -22.81
N ILE A 149 -15.64 -22.62 -23.17
CA ILE A 149 -15.63 -21.30 -22.55
C ILE A 149 -16.50 -21.36 -21.29
N VAL A 150 -15.92 -20.93 -20.18
CA VAL A 150 -16.56 -20.80 -18.87
C VAL A 150 -16.41 -19.34 -18.46
N ASP A 151 -17.39 -18.52 -18.84
CA ASP A 151 -17.44 -17.07 -18.59
C ASP A 151 -16.16 -16.34 -19.06
N THR A 152 -15.28 -15.94 -18.14
CA THR A 152 -14.01 -15.24 -18.43
C THR A 152 -12.81 -16.16 -18.60
N GLY A 153 -13.02 -17.48 -18.65
CA GLY A 153 -11.96 -18.47 -18.92
C GLY A 153 -12.31 -19.39 -20.08
N MET A 154 -11.30 -19.99 -20.70
CA MET A 154 -11.45 -21.04 -21.70
C MET A 154 -10.53 -22.22 -21.39
N ARG A 155 -11.12 -23.43 -21.32
CA ARG A 155 -10.36 -24.68 -21.21
C ARG A 155 -10.13 -25.25 -22.61
N ILE A 156 -8.88 -25.57 -22.93
CA ILE A 156 -8.49 -26.27 -24.16
C ILE A 156 -8.12 -27.70 -23.78
N ASP A 157 -8.83 -28.69 -24.33
CA ASP A 157 -8.57 -30.11 -24.09
C ASP A 157 -7.46 -30.60 -25.04
N LEU A 158 -6.33 -31.06 -24.49
CA LEU A 158 -5.19 -31.48 -25.29
C LEU A 158 -5.43 -32.88 -25.88
N PRO A 159 -5.28 -33.08 -27.20
CA PRO A 159 -5.41 -34.40 -27.82
C PRO A 159 -4.37 -35.41 -27.32
N GLN A 160 -3.21 -34.91 -26.88
CA GLN A 160 -2.15 -35.67 -26.24
C GLN A 160 -1.76 -34.95 -24.95
N PRO A 161 -1.66 -35.65 -23.80
CA PRO A 161 -1.20 -35.02 -22.57
C PRO A 161 0.19 -34.41 -22.72
N LEU A 162 0.38 -33.21 -22.19
CA LEU A 162 1.63 -32.47 -22.19
C LEU A 162 2.49 -32.93 -21.01
N ALA A 163 3.54 -33.68 -21.30
CA ALA A 163 4.51 -34.14 -20.30
C ALA A 163 5.34 -32.99 -19.73
N SER A 164 5.97 -33.23 -18.58
CA SER A 164 6.98 -32.32 -18.01
C SER A 164 8.13 -32.07 -18.99
N GLY A 165 8.59 -30.83 -19.08
CA GLY A 165 9.63 -30.34 -20.00
C GLY A 165 9.21 -30.28 -21.48
N SER A 166 7.96 -30.60 -21.82
CA SER A 166 7.45 -30.56 -23.19
C SER A 166 6.70 -29.26 -23.48
N SER A 167 6.58 -28.92 -24.77
CA SER A 167 5.83 -27.75 -25.22
C SER A 167 4.74 -28.11 -26.23
N VAL A 168 3.71 -27.27 -26.32
CA VAL A 168 2.65 -27.36 -27.33
C VAL A 168 2.36 -25.98 -27.91
N SER A 169 2.12 -25.91 -29.22
CA SER A 169 1.71 -24.68 -29.89
C SER A 169 0.30 -24.79 -30.47
N PHE A 170 -0.49 -23.75 -30.28
CA PHE A 170 -1.87 -23.65 -30.76
C PHE A 170 -2.21 -22.20 -31.14
N GLN A 171 -3.29 -22.03 -31.87
CA GLN A 171 -3.73 -20.77 -32.46
C GLN A 171 -5.11 -20.39 -31.94
N ILE A 172 -5.30 -19.10 -31.69
CA ILE A 172 -6.60 -18.52 -31.37
C ILE A 172 -6.83 -17.30 -32.27
N ASP A 173 -8.00 -17.24 -32.91
CA ASP A 173 -8.45 -16.07 -33.67
C ASP A 173 -9.66 -15.47 -32.95
N TRP A 174 -9.69 -14.13 -32.83
CA TRP A 174 -10.77 -13.42 -32.16
C TRP A 174 -11.02 -12.03 -32.73
N ALA A 175 -12.20 -11.51 -32.43
CA ALA A 175 -12.53 -10.10 -32.57
C ALA A 175 -13.30 -9.60 -31.35
N TYR A 176 -13.22 -8.30 -31.05
CA TYR A 176 -14.05 -7.66 -30.03
C TYR A 176 -14.16 -6.15 -30.26
N LYS A 177 -15.25 -5.53 -29.78
CA LYS A 177 -15.40 -4.08 -29.79
C LYS A 177 -14.67 -3.43 -28.63
N VAL A 178 -13.90 -2.40 -28.90
CA VAL A 178 -13.24 -1.59 -27.89
C VAL A 178 -14.31 -0.78 -27.15
N ILE A 179 -14.20 -0.74 -25.82
CA ILE A 179 -15.15 0.00 -24.97
C ILE A 179 -14.83 1.50 -24.93
N GLU A 180 -15.85 2.34 -24.81
CA GLU A 180 -15.66 3.74 -24.39
C GLU A 180 -15.33 3.75 -22.89
N GLN A 181 -14.08 4.07 -22.56
CA GLN A 181 -13.57 3.91 -21.19
C GLN A 181 -14.34 4.78 -20.18
N LYS A 182 -14.72 6.01 -20.55
CA LYS A 182 -15.48 6.91 -19.67
C LYS A 182 -16.91 6.43 -19.39
N ALA A 183 -17.50 5.64 -20.30
CA ALA A 183 -18.85 5.10 -20.16
C ALA A 183 -18.86 3.79 -19.36
N LEU A 184 -18.00 2.83 -19.71
CA LEU A 184 -18.01 1.48 -19.14
C LEU A 184 -16.98 1.29 -18.01
N GLY A 185 -16.02 2.20 -17.87
CA GLY A 185 -14.89 2.05 -16.95
C GLY A 185 -13.88 1.04 -17.49
N GLY A 186 -13.22 0.32 -16.58
CA GLY A 186 -12.23 -0.68 -16.94
C GLY A 186 -10.83 -0.11 -17.17
N ARG A 187 -9.93 -1.01 -17.54
CA ARG A 187 -8.46 -0.85 -17.59
C ARG A 187 -7.92 -0.74 -19.03
N SER A 188 -8.84 -0.58 -19.97
CA SER A 188 -8.60 -0.43 -21.41
C SER A 188 -9.79 0.30 -22.02
N GLY A 189 -9.63 0.91 -23.18
CA GLY A 189 -10.71 1.46 -23.97
C GLY A 189 -10.24 2.60 -24.85
N TYR A 190 -11.20 3.29 -25.45
CA TYR A 190 -10.94 4.52 -26.19
C TYR A 190 -11.52 5.75 -25.48
N GLU A 191 -10.93 6.90 -25.81
CA GLU A 191 -11.49 8.23 -25.65
C GLU A 191 -11.84 8.81 -27.02
N TYR A 192 -13.00 9.45 -27.13
CA TYR A 192 -13.40 10.19 -28.31
C TYR A 192 -13.25 11.71 -28.07
N PHE A 193 -12.57 12.39 -28.98
CA PHE A 193 -12.33 13.82 -28.97
C PHE A 193 -13.32 14.49 -29.93
N GLU A 194 -14.51 14.83 -29.42
CA GLU A 194 -15.61 15.41 -30.21
C GLU A 194 -15.20 16.66 -31.01
N ARG A 195 -14.24 17.43 -30.51
CA ARG A 195 -13.81 18.69 -31.13
C ARG A 195 -13.18 18.50 -32.51
N ASP A 196 -12.42 17.42 -32.66
CA ASP A 196 -11.60 17.19 -33.84
C ASP A 196 -11.81 15.80 -34.47
N ASP A 197 -12.86 15.08 -34.03
CA ASP A 197 -13.24 13.76 -34.52
C ASP A 197 -12.10 12.72 -34.48
N ASN A 198 -11.39 12.70 -33.35
CA ASN A 198 -10.27 11.79 -33.13
C ASN A 198 -10.49 10.82 -31.99
N TYR A 199 -9.75 9.71 -32.05
CA TYR A 199 -9.74 8.70 -31.01
C TYR A 199 -8.34 8.51 -30.42
N LEU A 200 -8.30 8.17 -29.15
CA LEU A 200 -7.11 7.69 -28.47
C LEU A 200 -7.44 6.35 -27.83
N TYR A 201 -6.67 5.33 -28.19
CA TYR A 201 -6.86 3.96 -27.75
C TYR A 201 -5.79 3.59 -26.73
N GLU A 202 -6.22 3.02 -25.61
CA GLU A 202 -5.39 2.35 -24.62
C GLU A 202 -5.86 0.89 -24.53
N ILE A 203 -5.12 0.00 -25.17
CA ILE A 203 -5.51 -1.38 -25.42
C ILE A 203 -4.71 -2.32 -24.52
N ALA A 204 -5.44 -2.99 -23.63
CA ALA A 204 -4.91 -3.91 -22.65
C ALA A 204 -5.93 -5.01 -22.32
N GLN A 205 -5.46 -6.13 -21.74
CA GLN A 205 -6.30 -7.31 -21.49
C GLN A 205 -7.08 -7.74 -22.75
N TRP A 206 -6.44 -7.61 -23.91
CA TRP A 206 -7.11 -7.54 -25.21
C TRP A 206 -6.97 -8.81 -26.04
N PHE A 207 -6.13 -9.74 -25.58
CA PHE A 207 -5.83 -11.01 -26.22
C PHE A 207 -6.07 -12.16 -25.22
N PRO A 208 -6.37 -13.38 -25.70
CA PRO A 208 -6.44 -14.55 -24.83
C PRO A 208 -5.08 -14.84 -24.16
N ARG A 209 -5.03 -14.81 -22.82
CA ARG A 209 -3.78 -14.92 -22.04
C ARG A 209 -3.68 -16.27 -21.36
N MET A 210 -2.50 -16.89 -21.24
CA MET A 210 -2.38 -18.17 -20.54
C MET A 210 -2.66 -17.96 -19.05
N ALA A 211 -3.56 -18.76 -18.48
CA ALA A 211 -3.78 -18.76 -17.05
C ALA A 211 -2.52 -19.28 -16.34
N ALA A 212 -2.23 -18.75 -15.16
CA ALA A 212 -1.14 -19.25 -14.36
C ALA A 212 -1.35 -20.72 -13.92
N TYR A 213 -0.31 -21.55 -14.00
CA TYR A 213 -0.26 -22.86 -13.35
C TYR A 213 0.94 -22.89 -12.42
N ASN A 214 0.73 -23.08 -11.12
CA ASN A 214 1.78 -22.93 -10.12
C ASN A 214 1.80 -24.04 -9.06
N ASP A 215 2.88 -24.05 -8.28
CA ASP A 215 3.22 -25.03 -7.24
C ASP A 215 2.39 -24.91 -5.95
N VAL A 216 1.47 -23.94 -5.86
CA VAL A 216 0.64 -23.67 -4.67
C VAL A 216 -0.84 -23.96 -4.93
N SER A 217 -1.39 -23.48 -6.03
CA SER A 217 -2.81 -23.57 -6.36
C SER A 217 -3.11 -24.40 -7.62
N GLY A 218 -2.11 -24.86 -8.36
CA GLY A 218 -2.30 -25.37 -9.71
C GLY A 218 -2.81 -24.24 -10.62
N TRP A 219 -3.89 -24.48 -11.37
CA TRP A 219 -4.47 -23.47 -12.29
C TRP A 219 -5.14 -22.33 -11.53
N GLN A 220 -4.75 -21.08 -11.82
CA GLN A 220 -5.48 -19.89 -11.40
C GLN A 220 -6.61 -19.58 -12.39
N ASN A 221 -7.75 -20.25 -12.24
CA ASN A 221 -8.90 -20.17 -13.15
C ASN A 221 -10.17 -19.57 -12.51
N LYS A 222 -10.01 -18.77 -11.44
CA LYS A 222 -11.10 -17.98 -10.85
C LYS A 222 -11.59 -16.92 -11.82
N GLN A 223 -12.91 -16.79 -11.97
CA GLN A 223 -13.55 -15.84 -12.88
C GLN A 223 -13.20 -14.38 -12.56
N PHE A 224 -12.88 -13.58 -13.57
CA PHE A 224 -12.56 -12.17 -13.41
C PHE A 224 -13.83 -11.33 -13.25
N LEU A 225 -14.11 -10.91 -12.02
CA LEU A 225 -15.27 -10.06 -11.70
C LEU A 225 -14.94 -8.56 -11.85
N GLY A 226 -13.66 -8.21 -11.91
CA GLY A 226 -13.19 -6.90 -12.31
C GLY A 226 -12.35 -6.14 -11.28
N ARG A 227 -12.09 -6.69 -10.08
CA ARG A 227 -11.29 -6.03 -9.04
C ARG A 227 -9.85 -6.54 -8.98
N GLY A 228 -9.63 -7.81 -8.66
CA GLY A 228 -8.26 -8.36 -8.62
C GLY A 228 -7.73 -8.55 -10.05
N GLU A 229 -6.56 -7.99 -10.36
CA GLU A 229 -5.79 -8.09 -11.63
C GLU A 229 -5.61 -9.52 -12.16
N PHE A 230 -4.39 -9.98 -12.42
CA PHE A 230 -4.12 -11.23 -13.13
C PHE A 230 -2.87 -11.87 -12.53
N ALA A 231 -2.81 -13.20 -12.62
CA ALA A 231 -1.57 -13.97 -12.48
C ALA A 231 -1.27 -14.61 -13.84
N LEU A 232 -0.14 -14.22 -14.43
CA LEU A 232 0.23 -14.60 -15.80
C LEU A 232 1.63 -15.20 -15.83
N GLU A 233 1.89 -16.05 -16.82
CA GLU A 233 3.20 -16.67 -17.04
C GLU A 233 4.12 -15.73 -17.83
N PHE A 234 5.43 -15.87 -17.62
CA PHE A 234 6.41 -15.14 -18.42
C PHE A 234 6.60 -15.79 -19.79
N GLY A 235 6.95 -14.98 -20.78
CA GLY A 235 7.46 -15.47 -22.05
C GLY A 235 7.81 -14.35 -23.02
N ASP A 236 8.13 -14.76 -24.24
CA ASP A 236 8.54 -13.84 -25.29
C ASP A 236 7.36 -13.47 -26.19
N TYR A 237 7.28 -12.20 -26.56
CA TYR A 237 6.21 -11.65 -27.37
C TYR A 237 6.78 -11.06 -28.65
N ARG A 238 6.17 -11.42 -29.77
CA ARG A 238 6.31 -10.71 -31.03
C ARG A 238 4.94 -10.25 -31.49
N VAL A 239 4.72 -8.94 -31.54
CA VAL A 239 3.39 -8.37 -31.82
C VAL A 239 3.45 -7.44 -33.02
N ALA A 240 2.66 -7.73 -34.05
CA ALA A 240 2.46 -6.89 -35.21
C ALA A 240 1.12 -6.17 -35.13
N ILE A 241 1.16 -4.85 -34.96
CA ILE A 241 0.00 -3.98 -34.74
C ILE A 241 -0.24 -3.15 -36.00
N GLU A 242 -1.32 -3.46 -36.72
CA GLU A 242 -1.77 -2.69 -37.88
C GLU A 242 -2.76 -1.60 -37.46
N VAL A 243 -2.44 -0.35 -37.81
CA VAL A 243 -3.20 0.85 -37.47
C VAL A 243 -3.30 1.79 -38.69
N PRO A 244 -4.15 2.82 -38.66
CA PRO A 244 -4.10 3.90 -39.65
C PRO A 244 -2.70 4.53 -39.77
N ALA A 245 -2.28 4.90 -40.97
CA ALA A 245 -0.89 5.30 -41.27
C ALA A 245 -0.44 6.63 -40.62
N ASP A 246 -1.39 7.41 -40.13
CA ASP A 246 -1.25 8.66 -39.37
C ASP A 246 -1.17 8.43 -37.85
N HIS A 247 -1.37 7.21 -37.36
CA HIS A 247 -1.22 6.89 -35.95
C HIS A 247 0.24 6.70 -35.55
N ILE A 248 0.55 7.14 -34.33
CA ILE A 248 1.74 6.73 -33.57
C ILE A 248 1.32 5.63 -32.60
N VAL A 249 2.20 4.65 -32.40
CA VAL A 249 1.94 3.49 -31.52
C VAL A 249 2.99 3.44 -30.41
N ALA A 250 2.52 3.33 -29.18
CA ALA A 250 3.31 2.98 -28.00
C ALA A 250 2.95 1.55 -27.61
N ALA A 251 3.91 0.71 -27.26
CA ALA A 251 3.63 -0.67 -26.87
C ALA A 251 4.70 -1.21 -25.91
N THR A 252 4.33 -2.24 -25.15
CA THR A 252 5.30 -3.14 -24.49
C THR A 252 6.35 -3.59 -25.51
N GLY A 253 7.62 -3.61 -25.09
CA GLY A 253 8.72 -4.11 -25.92
C GLY A 253 9.39 -3.07 -26.83
N VAL A 254 10.38 -3.54 -27.59
CA VAL A 254 11.22 -2.74 -28.47
C VAL A 254 10.66 -2.73 -29.88
N LEU A 255 10.54 -1.54 -30.47
CA LEU A 255 10.15 -1.35 -31.87
C LEU A 255 11.21 -1.92 -32.83
N GLN A 256 10.81 -2.89 -33.65
CA GLN A 256 11.70 -3.64 -34.55
C GLN A 256 11.81 -3.03 -35.96
N ASN A 257 10.78 -2.32 -36.43
CA ASN A 257 10.72 -1.79 -37.80
C ASN A 257 10.62 -0.25 -37.88
N PRO A 258 11.46 0.52 -37.16
CA PRO A 258 11.38 1.99 -37.15
C PRO A 258 11.58 2.61 -38.55
N LYS A 259 12.21 1.88 -39.48
CA LYS A 259 12.43 2.36 -40.85
C LYS A 259 11.14 2.51 -41.65
N ASP A 260 10.15 1.69 -41.34
CA ASP A 260 8.89 1.59 -42.09
C ASP A 260 7.81 2.52 -41.51
N VAL A 261 7.87 2.77 -40.20
CA VAL A 261 6.81 3.49 -39.47
C VAL A 261 7.19 4.93 -39.08
N LEU A 262 8.47 5.22 -38.87
CA LEU A 262 8.96 6.55 -38.49
C LEU A 262 9.65 7.29 -39.65
N THR A 263 9.46 8.61 -39.68
CA THR A 263 10.19 9.50 -40.60
C THR A 263 11.68 9.56 -40.27
N SER A 264 12.51 9.99 -41.23
CA SER A 264 13.96 10.16 -41.01
C SER A 264 14.28 11.11 -39.85
N LYS A 265 13.51 12.20 -39.70
CA LYS A 265 13.67 13.18 -38.60
C LYS A 265 13.35 12.57 -37.24
N GLN A 266 12.25 11.82 -37.13
CA GLN A 266 11.86 11.12 -35.90
C GLN A 266 12.91 10.08 -35.50
N ARG A 267 13.43 9.28 -36.46
CA ARG A 267 14.50 8.30 -36.19
C ARG A 267 15.78 8.97 -35.68
N GLU A 268 16.16 10.10 -36.25
CA GLU A 268 17.33 10.85 -35.80
C GLU A 268 17.14 11.42 -34.39
N ARG A 269 15.97 11.98 -34.09
CA ARG A 269 15.62 12.42 -32.72
C ARG A 269 15.69 11.26 -31.72
N LEU A 270 15.16 10.10 -32.08
CA LEU A 270 15.17 8.90 -31.21
C LEU A 270 16.59 8.40 -30.95
N ARG A 271 17.46 8.44 -31.96
CA ARG A 271 18.89 8.10 -31.80
C ARG A 271 19.58 9.04 -30.83
N ARG A 272 19.30 10.35 -30.90
CA ARG A 272 19.86 11.37 -29.98
C ARG A 272 19.33 11.22 -28.56
N ALA A 273 18.04 10.89 -28.40
CA ALA A 273 17.41 10.69 -27.10
C ALA A 273 18.14 9.66 -26.23
N ARG A 274 18.73 8.62 -26.86
CA ARG A 274 19.45 7.55 -26.15
C ARG A 274 20.60 8.01 -25.25
N THR A 275 21.20 9.15 -25.55
CA THR A 275 22.33 9.70 -24.78
C THR A 275 22.04 11.13 -24.30
N ALA A 276 20.79 11.57 -24.38
CA ALA A 276 20.40 12.92 -23.99
C ALA A 276 20.33 13.02 -22.47
N SER A 277 20.67 14.19 -21.93
CA SER A 277 20.54 14.49 -20.50
C SER A 277 19.19 15.10 -20.11
N LYS A 278 18.28 15.24 -21.09
CA LYS A 278 16.92 15.79 -20.96
C LYS A 278 16.01 15.13 -22.00
N PRO A 279 14.68 15.15 -21.81
CA PRO A 279 13.74 14.61 -22.78
C PRO A 279 13.87 15.27 -24.16
N VAL A 280 13.84 14.46 -25.21
CA VAL A 280 13.89 14.88 -26.61
C VAL A 280 12.55 14.56 -27.26
N MET A 281 11.86 15.58 -27.78
CA MET A 281 10.66 15.37 -28.60
C MET A 281 11.01 14.58 -29.86
N ILE A 282 10.39 13.42 -30.01
CA ILE A 282 10.47 12.55 -31.19
C ILE A 282 9.38 12.96 -32.18
N VAL A 283 8.12 12.99 -31.72
CA VAL A 283 6.98 13.56 -32.44
C VAL A 283 6.65 14.90 -31.82
N THR A 284 6.86 15.98 -32.59
CA THR A 284 6.67 17.35 -32.09
C THR A 284 5.21 17.74 -32.07
N LYS A 285 4.85 18.76 -31.28
CA LYS A 285 3.51 19.36 -31.26
C LYS A 285 2.98 19.64 -32.66
N ASP A 286 3.76 20.30 -33.51
CA ASP A 286 3.35 20.63 -34.88
C ASP A 286 3.11 19.40 -35.76
N GLU A 287 3.83 18.29 -35.50
CA GLU A 287 3.65 17.04 -36.26
C GLU A 287 2.38 16.32 -35.80
N ALA A 288 2.09 16.30 -34.50
CA ALA A 288 0.85 15.74 -33.95
C ALA A 288 -0.39 16.55 -34.39
N LEU A 289 -0.31 17.89 -34.34
CA LEU A 289 -1.37 18.78 -34.81
C LEU A 289 -1.62 18.67 -36.32
N GLU A 290 -0.61 18.30 -37.11
CA GLU A 290 -0.80 18.03 -38.53
C GLU A 290 -1.46 16.67 -38.76
N ASN A 291 -1.07 15.63 -38.00
CA ASN A 291 -1.66 14.30 -38.11
C ASN A 291 -3.16 14.29 -37.77
N GLU A 292 -3.58 15.04 -36.75
CA GLU A 292 -4.99 15.04 -36.29
C GLU A 292 -5.97 15.75 -37.24
N LYS A 293 -5.48 16.46 -38.27
CA LYS A 293 -6.33 17.17 -39.26
C LYS A 293 -7.00 16.23 -40.27
N SER A 294 -6.53 15.00 -40.41
CA SER A 294 -7.04 14.06 -41.41
C SER A 294 -7.07 12.64 -40.84
N ARG A 295 -7.95 11.78 -41.40
CA ARG A 295 -8.04 10.36 -41.05
C ARG A 295 -7.57 9.52 -42.24
N SER A 296 -6.37 8.99 -42.14
CA SER A 296 -5.75 8.22 -43.24
C SER A 296 -6.45 6.87 -43.44
N THR A 297 -6.85 6.56 -44.68
CA THR A 297 -7.30 5.21 -45.08
C THR A 297 -6.14 4.24 -45.36
N LYS A 298 -4.91 4.76 -45.51
CA LYS A 298 -3.71 3.93 -45.61
C LYS A 298 -3.40 3.31 -44.24
N ARG A 299 -2.76 2.14 -44.25
CA ARG A 299 -2.39 1.37 -43.05
C ARG A 299 -0.87 1.30 -42.87
N LYS A 300 -0.42 1.15 -41.62
CA LYS A 300 0.96 0.83 -41.25
C LYS A 300 0.96 -0.27 -40.20
N THR A 301 1.97 -1.14 -40.26
CA THR A 301 2.19 -2.20 -39.27
C THR A 301 3.41 -1.88 -38.44
N TRP A 302 3.22 -1.75 -37.13
CA TRP A 302 4.30 -1.61 -36.15
C TRP A 302 4.61 -2.98 -35.57
N VAL A 303 5.89 -3.35 -35.50
CA VAL A 303 6.33 -4.64 -34.97
C VAL A 303 7.12 -4.41 -33.70
N PHE A 304 6.68 -5.00 -32.60
CA PHE A 304 7.34 -4.94 -31.30
C PHE A 304 7.75 -6.33 -30.83
N GLU A 305 8.88 -6.40 -30.14
CA GLU A 305 9.35 -7.61 -29.47
C GLU A 305 9.64 -7.33 -27.99
N ALA A 306 9.16 -8.18 -27.10
CA ALA A 306 9.40 -8.11 -25.67
C ALA A 306 9.84 -9.49 -25.17
N GLU A 307 10.96 -9.52 -24.45
CA GLU A 307 11.52 -10.76 -23.91
C GLU A 307 11.17 -10.90 -22.43
N ASN A 308 10.79 -12.12 -22.03
CA ASN A 308 10.54 -12.50 -20.64
C ASN A 308 9.63 -11.52 -19.88
N VAL A 309 8.49 -11.17 -20.48
CA VAL A 309 7.43 -10.35 -19.87
C VAL A 309 6.19 -11.20 -19.62
N ARG A 310 5.30 -10.73 -18.74
CA ARG A 310 4.09 -11.47 -18.34
C ARG A 310 2.81 -11.03 -19.05
N ASP A 311 2.85 -9.91 -19.79
CA ASP A 311 1.70 -9.35 -20.50
C ASP A 311 2.15 -8.37 -21.58
N PHE A 312 1.23 -7.96 -22.45
CA PHE A 312 1.49 -7.05 -23.55
C PHE A 312 0.34 -6.04 -23.75
N SER A 313 0.66 -4.76 -23.65
CA SER A 313 -0.29 -3.66 -23.87
C SER A 313 0.24 -2.65 -24.88
N TRP A 314 -0.69 -1.90 -25.49
CA TRP A 314 -0.33 -0.89 -26.46
C TRP A 314 -1.35 0.24 -26.50
N ALA A 315 -0.92 1.38 -27.02
CA ALA A 315 -1.75 2.55 -27.23
C ALA A 315 -1.54 3.10 -28.63
N SER A 316 -2.58 3.70 -29.20
CA SER A 316 -2.51 4.26 -30.55
C SER A 316 -3.37 5.50 -30.69
N SER A 317 -2.83 6.53 -31.32
CA SER A 317 -3.57 7.72 -31.72
C SER A 317 -2.78 8.53 -32.74
N ARG A 318 -3.49 9.31 -33.55
CA ARG A 318 -2.90 10.38 -34.36
C ARG A 318 -2.57 11.65 -33.56
N LYS A 319 -3.16 11.80 -32.36
CA LYS A 319 -2.93 12.96 -31.48
C LYS A 319 -1.61 12.90 -30.70
N PHE A 320 -0.90 11.77 -30.70
CA PHE A 320 0.27 11.60 -29.83
C PHE A 320 1.44 12.49 -30.21
N LEU A 321 1.83 13.34 -29.26
CA LEU A 321 3.20 13.76 -29.05
C LEU A 321 3.97 12.60 -28.42
N TRP A 322 5.28 12.56 -28.67
CA TRP A 322 6.17 11.54 -28.12
C TRP A 322 7.49 12.18 -27.75
N ASP A 323 7.89 12.09 -26.48
CA ASP A 323 9.23 12.43 -26.02
C ASP A 323 9.96 11.20 -25.45
N ALA A 324 11.29 11.25 -25.45
CA ALA A 324 12.12 10.16 -24.98
C ALA A 324 13.45 10.64 -24.38
N GLN A 325 13.98 9.87 -23.43
CA GLN A 325 15.31 10.03 -22.86
C GLN A 325 15.90 8.67 -22.46
N GLY A 326 17.16 8.43 -22.83
CA GLY A 326 17.90 7.27 -22.38
C GLY A 326 18.35 7.41 -20.93
N TYR A 327 18.25 6.34 -20.16
CA TYR A 327 18.76 6.24 -18.80
C TYR A 327 19.68 5.03 -18.66
N LYS A 328 20.92 5.28 -18.25
CA LYS A 328 21.96 4.25 -18.09
C LYS A 328 22.74 4.45 -16.80
N LYS A 329 22.53 3.55 -15.83
CA LYS A 329 23.19 3.54 -14.52
C LYS A 329 23.19 2.12 -13.96
N GLY A 330 24.31 1.66 -13.41
CA GLY A 330 24.45 0.27 -12.95
C GLY A 330 24.22 -0.72 -14.10
N GLY A 331 23.43 -1.76 -13.84
CA GLY A 331 22.97 -2.74 -14.84
C GLY A 331 21.78 -2.28 -15.68
N THR A 332 21.23 -1.09 -15.47
CA THR A 332 20.10 -0.57 -16.25
C THR A 332 20.57 0.17 -17.51
N ASP A 333 19.97 -0.16 -18.65
CA ASP A 333 20.09 0.56 -19.93
C ASP A 333 18.69 0.57 -20.59
N THR A 334 17.96 1.68 -20.45
CA THR A 334 16.55 1.76 -20.82
C THR A 334 16.19 3.07 -21.49
N MET A 335 15.15 3.06 -22.32
CA MET A 335 14.52 4.26 -22.88
C MET A 335 13.29 4.63 -22.06
N ALA A 336 13.34 5.75 -21.33
CA ALA A 336 12.16 6.36 -20.74
C ALA A 336 11.43 7.15 -21.83
N MET A 337 10.13 6.92 -22.01
CA MET A 337 9.35 7.52 -23.09
C MET A 337 7.95 7.92 -22.61
N SER A 338 7.47 9.06 -23.10
CA SER A 338 6.11 9.51 -22.81
C SER A 338 5.34 9.82 -24.09
N PHE A 339 4.09 9.34 -24.15
CA PHE A 339 3.17 9.55 -25.26
C PHE A 339 1.92 10.24 -24.73
N TYR A 340 1.58 11.40 -25.28
CA TYR A 340 0.44 12.17 -24.77
C TYR A 340 -0.13 13.06 -25.86
N PRO A 341 -1.45 13.35 -25.84
CA PRO A 341 -2.03 14.28 -26.78
C PRO A 341 -1.71 15.72 -26.35
N GLU A 342 -1.98 16.70 -27.23
CA GLU A 342 -1.69 18.11 -26.91
C GLU A 342 -2.31 18.49 -25.57
N GLU A 343 -3.54 18.05 -25.28
CA GLU A 343 -4.30 18.27 -24.06
C GLU A 343 -3.56 17.90 -22.75
N GLY A 344 -2.48 17.12 -22.81
CA GLY A 344 -1.61 16.84 -21.66
C GLY A 344 -0.64 17.97 -21.29
N THR A 345 -0.34 18.93 -22.19
CA THR A 345 0.62 20.02 -21.95
C THR A 345 -0.02 21.19 -21.19
N PRO A 346 0.71 21.94 -20.35
CA PRO A 346 2.16 21.89 -20.11
C PRO A 346 2.58 20.96 -18.95
N LEU A 347 1.72 20.00 -18.58
CA LEU A 347 1.96 19.15 -17.42
C LEU A 347 2.83 17.93 -17.80
N TRP A 348 2.47 17.26 -18.88
CA TRP A 348 3.10 16.01 -19.31
C TRP A 348 4.51 16.18 -19.88
N ASP A 349 4.69 17.17 -20.75
CA ASP A 349 5.99 17.56 -21.33
C ASP A 349 7.01 18.03 -20.30
N LYS A 350 6.56 18.39 -19.09
CA LYS A 350 7.42 18.82 -17.99
C LYS A 350 7.79 17.71 -17.02
N TYR A 351 6.84 16.84 -16.66
CA TYR A 351 7.03 15.92 -15.54
C TYR A 351 7.05 14.44 -15.92
N SER A 352 6.51 14.04 -17.07
CA SER A 352 6.22 12.62 -17.34
C SER A 352 7.49 11.77 -17.45
N THR A 353 8.36 12.03 -18.43
CA THR A 353 9.60 11.26 -18.64
C THR A 353 10.59 11.38 -17.48
N GLU A 354 10.65 12.55 -16.84
CA GLU A 354 11.49 12.75 -15.64
C GLU A 354 10.98 11.90 -14.46
N SER A 355 9.67 11.73 -14.29
CA SER A 355 9.09 10.86 -13.26
C SER A 355 9.42 9.38 -13.53
N ILE A 356 9.44 8.95 -14.79
CA ILE A 356 9.86 7.57 -15.16
C ILE A 356 11.31 7.33 -14.71
N ILE A 357 12.22 8.24 -15.09
CA ILE A 357 13.65 8.12 -14.78
C ILE A 357 13.89 8.14 -13.27
N HIS A 358 13.25 9.07 -12.57
CA HIS A 358 13.31 9.17 -11.12
C HIS A 358 12.87 7.88 -10.43
N THR A 359 11.75 7.33 -10.88
CA THR A 359 11.22 6.06 -10.33
C THR A 359 12.21 4.93 -10.50
N ILE A 360 12.77 4.76 -11.71
CA ILE A 360 13.75 3.71 -11.98
C ILE A 360 15.00 3.89 -11.10
N ASP A 361 15.51 5.12 -10.96
CA ASP A 361 16.69 5.40 -10.14
C ASP A 361 16.50 5.06 -8.65
N VAL A 362 15.32 5.37 -8.10
CA VAL A 362 14.99 5.09 -6.70
C VAL A 362 14.74 3.59 -6.50
N TYR A 363 13.89 2.97 -7.31
CA TYR A 363 13.51 1.56 -7.17
C TYR A 363 14.71 0.62 -7.33
N ASN A 364 15.66 0.95 -8.21
CA ASN A 364 16.92 0.19 -8.36
C ASN A 364 17.67 0.02 -7.03
N ARG A 365 17.64 1.02 -6.14
CA ARG A 365 18.35 0.97 -4.85
C ARG A 365 17.71 0.02 -3.85
N TYR A 366 16.39 -0.08 -3.86
CA TYR A 366 15.62 -0.88 -2.89
C TYR A 366 15.24 -2.26 -3.42
N SER A 367 15.44 -2.54 -4.72
CA SER A 367 15.05 -3.80 -5.36
C SER A 367 16.21 -4.41 -6.16
N PHE A 368 16.24 -4.21 -7.48
CA PHE A 368 17.28 -4.66 -8.39
C PHE A 368 17.39 -3.70 -9.56
N ASP A 369 18.46 -3.77 -10.34
CA ASP A 369 18.57 -2.98 -11.56
C ASP A 369 17.47 -3.35 -12.56
N TYR A 370 16.71 -2.34 -13.00
CA TYR A 370 15.66 -2.42 -14.01
C TYR A 370 16.18 -3.11 -15.27
N PRO A 371 15.61 -4.28 -15.64
CA PRO A 371 16.17 -5.12 -16.70
C PRO A 371 15.60 -4.81 -18.09
N TYR A 372 14.46 -4.11 -18.19
CA TYR A 372 13.78 -3.93 -19.48
C TYR A 372 14.36 -2.77 -20.30
N PRO A 373 14.37 -2.89 -21.64
CA PRO A 373 15.00 -1.92 -22.53
C PRO A 373 14.19 -0.63 -22.73
N VAL A 374 12.91 -0.61 -22.34
CA VAL A 374 12.05 0.57 -22.42
C VAL A 374 11.13 0.66 -21.21
N SER A 375 10.70 1.88 -20.86
CA SER A 375 9.67 2.17 -19.87
C SER A 375 8.83 3.35 -20.35
N ILE A 376 7.52 3.16 -20.47
CA ILE A 376 6.63 4.06 -21.19
C ILE A 376 5.51 4.56 -20.27
N SER A 377 5.22 5.86 -20.34
CA SER A 377 4.01 6.48 -19.78
C SER A 377 3.13 7.02 -20.91
N VAL A 378 1.87 6.59 -20.96
CA VAL A 378 0.90 7.05 -21.97
C VAL A 378 -0.21 7.83 -21.28
N ASN A 379 -0.57 8.99 -21.84
CA ASN A 379 -1.74 9.73 -21.41
C ASN A 379 -2.96 9.36 -22.25
N GLY A 380 -4.02 8.93 -21.58
CA GLY A 380 -5.29 8.61 -22.22
C GLY A 380 -6.45 8.58 -21.24
N PRO A 381 -7.54 7.86 -21.56
CA PRO A 381 -8.70 7.76 -20.68
C PRO A 381 -8.47 6.95 -19.40
N VAL A 382 -7.53 6.00 -19.38
CA VAL A 382 -7.16 5.22 -18.20
C VAL A 382 -6.22 6.05 -17.34
N GLY A 383 -6.62 6.31 -16.09
CA GLY A 383 -5.96 7.29 -15.22
C GLY A 383 -4.78 6.77 -14.40
N GLY A 384 -4.53 5.46 -14.42
CA GLY A 384 -3.52 4.72 -13.65
C GLY A 384 -3.73 3.23 -13.90
N MET A 385 -2.79 2.60 -14.60
CA MET A 385 -2.81 1.17 -14.91
C MET A 385 -1.44 0.72 -15.44
N GLU A 386 -0.97 -0.41 -14.94
CA GLU A 386 0.35 -0.97 -15.17
C GLU A 386 0.36 -2.14 -16.17
N TYR A 387 1.36 -2.17 -17.05
CA TYR A 387 1.72 -3.35 -17.85
C TYR A 387 3.24 -3.39 -18.00
N PRO A 388 3.84 -4.53 -18.41
CA PRO A 388 5.28 -4.60 -18.59
C PRO A 388 5.74 -3.53 -19.59
N MET A 389 6.67 -2.67 -19.16
CA MET A 389 7.27 -1.58 -19.91
C MET A 389 6.32 -0.44 -20.34
N ILE A 390 5.00 -0.52 -20.10
CA ILE A 390 4.04 0.51 -20.53
C ILE A 390 2.96 0.73 -19.48
N THR A 391 2.65 2.00 -19.23
CA THR A 391 1.71 2.42 -18.20
C THR A 391 0.74 3.45 -18.77
N PHE A 392 -0.51 3.42 -18.31
CA PHE A 392 -1.53 4.40 -18.69
C PHE A 392 -1.79 5.33 -17.51
N ASN A 393 -1.62 6.63 -17.71
CA ASN A 393 -1.64 7.61 -16.62
C ASN A 393 -2.51 8.82 -16.96
N GLY A 394 -3.05 9.43 -15.91
CA GLY A 394 -3.56 10.80 -15.90
C GLY A 394 -2.90 11.60 -14.78
N PRO A 395 -3.49 12.73 -14.35
CA PRO A 395 -4.51 13.51 -15.02
C PRO A 395 -3.93 14.41 -16.14
N ARG A 396 -4.83 15.12 -16.83
CA ARG A 396 -4.51 16.26 -17.71
C ARG A 396 -4.69 17.59 -16.96
N PRO A 397 -4.05 18.69 -17.40
CA PRO A 397 -4.38 20.04 -16.90
C PRO A 397 -5.84 20.41 -17.23
N GLU A 398 -6.35 21.41 -16.50
CA GLU A 398 -7.63 22.05 -16.78
C GLU A 398 -7.47 22.97 -18.00
N ILE A 399 -8.41 22.87 -18.94
CA ILE A 399 -8.49 23.73 -20.12
C ILE A 399 -9.47 24.85 -19.78
N ASP A 400 -9.09 26.09 -20.05
CA ASP A 400 -9.99 27.23 -19.87
C ASP A 400 -11.17 27.15 -20.86
N GLU A 401 -12.38 27.44 -20.36
CA GLU A 401 -13.61 27.29 -21.16
C GLU A 401 -13.75 28.40 -22.22
N GLU A 402 -13.19 29.59 -21.97
CA GLU A 402 -13.28 30.76 -22.85
C GLU A 402 -12.08 30.84 -23.81
N ASP A 403 -10.87 30.50 -23.35
CA ASP A 403 -9.65 30.44 -24.15
C ASP A 403 -8.93 29.10 -23.98
N ARG A 404 -9.25 28.13 -24.84
CA ARG A 404 -8.67 26.77 -24.79
C ARG A 404 -7.17 26.69 -25.08
N SER A 405 -6.53 27.80 -25.47
CA SER A 405 -5.06 27.88 -25.52
C SER A 405 -4.45 28.02 -24.11
N LYS A 406 -5.23 28.53 -23.15
CA LYS A 406 -4.87 28.62 -21.74
C LYS A 406 -5.18 27.31 -21.03
N ARG A 407 -4.20 26.86 -20.25
CA ARG A 407 -4.30 25.63 -19.45
C ARG A 407 -3.66 25.87 -18.10
N THR A 408 -4.39 25.49 -17.06
CA THR A 408 -3.97 25.63 -15.66
C THR A 408 -4.05 24.28 -14.97
N TYR A 409 -3.43 24.13 -13.81
CA TYR A 409 -3.57 22.91 -13.03
C TYR A 409 -3.40 23.19 -11.53
N SER A 410 -4.21 22.51 -10.72
CA SER A 410 -4.11 22.61 -9.27
C SER A 410 -2.85 21.92 -8.71
N ARG A 411 -2.52 22.22 -7.45
CA ARG A 411 -1.49 21.48 -6.69
C ARG A 411 -1.77 19.98 -6.69
N ARG A 412 -3.05 19.59 -6.51
CA ARG A 412 -3.47 18.19 -6.51
C ARG A 412 -3.22 17.53 -7.87
N THR A 413 -3.48 18.24 -8.97
CA THR A 413 -3.26 17.74 -10.34
C THR A 413 -1.78 17.50 -10.61
N LYS A 414 -0.90 18.45 -10.22
CA LYS A 414 0.56 18.31 -10.35
C LYS A 414 1.08 17.05 -9.64
N TYR A 415 0.87 16.97 -8.33
CA TYR A 415 1.37 15.82 -7.56
C TYR A 415 0.62 14.54 -7.90
N GLY A 416 -0.64 14.63 -8.34
CA GLY A 416 -1.39 13.50 -8.85
C GLY A 416 -0.71 12.84 -10.05
N LEU A 417 -0.27 13.62 -11.03
CA LEU A 417 0.45 13.10 -12.20
C LEU A 417 1.79 12.45 -11.79
N ILE A 418 2.60 13.16 -11.02
CA ILE A 418 3.93 12.66 -10.61
C ILE A 418 3.77 11.36 -9.83
N SER A 419 2.86 11.34 -8.83
CA SER A 419 2.65 10.17 -7.97
C SER A 419 2.14 8.96 -8.76
N VAL A 420 1.20 9.15 -9.70
CA VAL A 420 0.66 8.02 -10.46
C VAL A 420 1.71 7.47 -11.42
N ILE A 421 2.49 8.32 -12.11
CA ILE A 421 3.59 7.81 -12.94
C ILE A 421 4.62 7.05 -12.10
N ILE A 422 4.96 7.55 -10.91
CA ILE A 422 5.84 6.81 -9.98
C ILE A 422 5.25 5.46 -9.61
N HIS A 423 3.96 5.40 -9.31
CA HIS A 423 3.26 4.17 -8.96
C HIS A 423 3.23 3.18 -10.13
N GLU A 424 2.73 3.59 -11.29
CA GLU A 424 2.58 2.70 -12.44
C GLU A 424 3.94 2.25 -13.00
N VAL A 425 4.96 3.13 -13.03
CA VAL A 425 6.32 2.71 -13.41
C VAL A 425 6.90 1.77 -12.37
N GLY A 426 6.63 2.00 -11.08
CA GLY A 426 7.01 1.12 -9.98
C GLY A 426 6.45 -0.29 -10.12
N HIS A 427 5.26 -0.43 -10.72
CA HIS A 427 4.67 -1.73 -10.99
C HIS A 427 5.48 -2.60 -11.96
N ASN A 428 6.40 -2.02 -12.73
CA ASN A 428 7.34 -2.83 -13.50
C ASN A 428 8.16 -3.78 -12.61
N TYR A 429 8.44 -3.37 -11.37
CA TYR A 429 9.08 -4.23 -10.38
C TYR A 429 8.05 -5.14 -9.72
N TYR A 430 6.98 -4.54 -9.17
CA TYR A 430 5.93 -5.21 -8.40
C TYR A 430 4.56 -4.99 -9.09
N PRO A 431 4.03 -5.86 -9.95
CA PRO A 431 4.38 -7.28 -10.03
C PRO A 431 4.98 -7.70 -11.39
N MET A 432 5.36 -6.79 -12.27
CA MET A 432 5.69 -7.19 -13.65
C MET A 432 6.99 -8.00 -13.75
N ILE A 433 7.90 -7.88 -12.80
CA ILE A 433 9.10 -8.72 -12.70
C ILE A 433 9.03 -9.64 -11.48
N ILE A 434 8.53 -9.14 -10.35
CA ILE A 434 8.23 -9.94 -9.15
C ILE A 434 6.77 -10.37 -9.25
N ASN A 435 6.54 -11.50 -9.91
CA ASN A 435 5.24 -11.92 -10.46
C ASN A 435 4.29 -12.48 -9.39
N SER A 436 3.90 -11.65 -8.42
CA SER A 436 2.89 -12.00 -7.42
C SER A 436 1.51 -12.25 -8.05
N ASP A 437 0.69 -12.99 -7.31
CA ASP A 437 -0.68 -13.33 -7.71
C ASP A 437 -1.68 -12.37 -7.07
N GLU A 438 -1.91 -11.24 -7.73
CA GLU A 438 -2.90 -10.26 -7.27
C GLU A 438 -4.29 -10.87 -7.10
N ARG A 439 -4.69 -11.86 -7.92
CA ARG A 439 -6.02 -12.49 -7.81
C ARG A 439 -6.25 -13.10 -6.44
N GLN A 440 -5.17 -13.40 -5.71
CA GLN A 440 -5.23 -13.84 -4.32
C GLN A 440 -4.81 -12.75 -3.34
N TRP A 441 -3.72 -12.04 -3.63
CA TRP A 441 -3.00 -11.23 -2.65
C TRP A 441 -2.67 -9.83 -3.19
N THR A 442 -3.70 -9.03 -3.49
CA THR A 442 -3.55 -7.68 -4.06
C THR A 442 -2.56 -6.77 -3.34
N TRP A 443 -2.41 -6.93 -2.02
CA TRP A 443 -1.45 -6.12 -1.27
C TRP A 443 0.01 -6.37 -1.66
N MET A 444 0.35 -7.54 -2.22
CA MET A 444 1.72 -7.82 -2.66
C MET A 444 2.09 -6.96 -3.86
N ASP A 445 1.13 -6.69 -4.73
CA ASP A 445 1.29 -5.88 -5.91
C ASP A 445 1.22 -4.41 -5.47
N GLU A 446 0.11 -4.03 -4.84
CA GLU A 446 -0.22 -2.65 -4.54
C GLU A 446 0.50 -2.07 -3.31
N GLY A 447 0.63 -2.87 -2.25
CA GLY A 447 1.18 -2.46 -0.98
C GLY A 447 2.70 -2.36 -1.00
N LEU A 448 3.38 -3.35 -1.60
CA LEU A 448 4.84 -3.31 -1.79
C LEU A 448 5.22 -2.15 -2.72
N ASN A 449 4.49 -1.98 -3.83
CA ASN A 449 4.71 -0.87 -4.75
C ASN A 449 4.46 0.49 -4.07
N THR A 450 3.36 0.63 -3.31
CA THR A 450 3.05 1.88 -2.59
C THR A 450 4.14 2.23 -1.55
N PHE A 451 4.76 1.25 -0.92
CA PHE A 451 5.88 1.49 0.01
C PHE A 451 7.09 2.11 -0.72
N VAL A 452 7.53 1.53 -1.84
CA VAL A 452 8.68 2.06 -2.58
C VAL A 452 8.33 3.37 -3.29
N GLN A 453 7.08 3.51 -3.76
CA GLN A 453 6.53 4.78 -4.26
C GLN A 453 6.67 5.87 -3.21
N PHE A 454 6.31 5.61 -1.95
CA PHE A 454 6.46 6.60 -0.87
C PHE A 454 7.92 7.07 -0.75
N LEU A 455 8.89 6.16 -0.81
CA LEU A 455 10.31 6.54 -0.80
C LEU A 455 10.68 7.43 -2.01
N ALA A 456 10.24 7.06 -3.21
CA ALA A 456 10.49 7.86 -4.41
C ALA A 456 9.83 9.25 -4.34
N GLU A 457 8.61 9.33 -3.84
CA GLU A 457 7.91 10.60 -3.62
C GLU A 457 8.65 11.51 -2.62
N GLN A 458 9.12 10.96 -1.49
CA GLN A 458 9.87 11.73 -0.49
C GLN A 458 11.25 12.18 -0.98
N GLU A 459 11.84 11.48 -1.95
CA GLU A 459 13.09 11.90 -2.60
C GLU A 459 12.89 12.92 -3.73
N TRP A 460 11.65 13.13 -4.20
CA TRP A 460 11.37 14.13 -5.25
C TRP A 460 11.52 15.56 -4.74
N GLU A 461 10.99 15.85 -3.54
CA GLU A 461 11.17 17.13 -2.85
C GLU A 461 10.90 16.99 -1.33
N GLU A 462 11.50 17.86 -0.50
CA GLU A 462 11.49 17.77 0.97
C GLU A 462 10.09 17.63 1.61
N LYS A 463 9.07 18.27 1.02
CA LYS A 463 7.70 18.30 1.56
C LYS A 463 6.69 17.73 0.58
N TYR A 464 7.08 16.66 -0.11
CA TYR A 464 6.20 15.98 -1.05
C TYR A 464 4.92 15.49 -0.34
N PRO A 465 3.72 15.82 -0.85
CA PRO A 465 2.46 15.52 -0.17
C PRO A 465 1.98 14.08 -0.43
N SER A 466 2.80 13.08 -0.10
CA SER A 466 2.49 11.66 -0.29
C SER A 466 1.13 11.30 0.32
N ARG A 467 0.25 10.62 -0.40
CA ARG A 467 -1.11 10.33 0.12
C ARG A 467 -1.15 9.14 1.08
N ARG A 468 -0.15 8.25 1.01
CA ARG A 468 -0.03 6.99 1.76
C ARG A 468 1.39 6.86 2.32
N GLY A 469 1.62 5.83 3.13
CA GLY A 469 2.92 5.49 3.70
C GLY A 469 3.15 6.02 5.12
N ASP A 470 2.82 7.28 5.40
CA ASP A 470 2.93 7.84 6.75
C ASP A 470 1.91 7.18 7.71
N ALA A 471 2.37 6.74 8.88
CA ALA A 471 1.57 6.07 9.91
C ALA A 471 0.31 6.85 10.30
N ARG A 472 0.38 8.18 10.31
CA ARG A 472 -0.76 9.05 10.69
C ARG A 472 -1.91 9.00 9.69
N LYS A 473 -1.63 8.65 8.43
CA LYS A 473 -2.64 8.66 7.36
C LYS A 473 -3.52 7.42 7.34
N ILE A 474 -3.13 6.36 8.06
CA ILE A 474 -3.94 5.13 8.12
C ILE A 474 -4.89 5.09 9.33
N VAL A 475 -4.73 5.98 10.31
CA VAL A 475 -5.48 5.99 11.58
C VAL A 475 -6.99 5.88 11.39
N GLU A 476 -7.59 6.70 10.51
CA GLU A 476 -9.04 6.69 10.30
C GLU A 476 -9.55 5.38 9.70
N TYR A 477 -8.74 4.72 8.86
CA TYR A 477 -9.07 3.39 8.37
C TYR A 477 -8.97 2.34 9.47
N MET A 478 -7.93 2.41 10.32
CA MET A 478 -7.73 1.47 11.44
C MET A 478 -8.83 1.57 12.50
N LYS A 479 -9.49 2.73 12.64
CA LYS A 479 -10.68 2.91 13.49
C LYS A 479 -11.98 2.35 12.88
N SER A 480 -12.02 2.19 11.57
CA SER A 480 -13.25 1.85 10.86
C SER A 480 -13.66 0.41 11.11
N GLU A 481 -14.96 0.17 11.32
CA GLU A 481 -15.52 -1.20 11.34
C GLU A 481 -15.71 -1.77 9.92
N ASN A 482 -15.67 -0.92 8.89
CA ASN A 482 -15.80 -1.31 7.48
C ASN A 482 -14.45 -1.76 6.90
N GLN A 483 -13.80 -2.74 7.54
CA GLN A 483 -12.50 -3.27 7.12
C GLN A 483 -12.44 -4.80 7.21
N VAL A 484 -11.45 -5.36 6.54
CA VAL A 484 -11.09 -6.78 6.56
C VAL A 484 -9.56 -6.89 6.70
N PRO A 485 -9.00 -8.05 7.13
CA PRO A 485 -7.55 -8.25 7.16
C PRO A 485 -6.89 -8.00 5.79
N ILE A 486 -5.61 -7.67 5.76
CA ILE A 486 -4.84 -7.51 4.51
C ILE A 486 -4.82 -8.84 3.73
N MET A 487 -4.78 -9.96 4.45
CA MET A 487 -4.83 -11.33 3.91
C MET A 487 -6.23 -11.74 3.44
N THR A 488 -6.91 -10.88 2.69
CA THR A 488 -8.24 -11.11 2.11
C THR A 488 -8.16 -11.14 0.59
N ASN A 489 -8.92 -12.04 -0.04
CA ASN A 489 -9.00 -12.10 -1.50
C ASN A 489 -9.54 -10.78 -2.10
N SER A 490 -8.98 -10.35 -3.21
CA SER A 490 -9.25 -9.07 -3.89
C SER A 490 -10.74 -8.79 -4.12
N GLU A 491 -11.50 -9.82 -4.49
CA GLU A 491 -12.92 -9.66 -4.79
C GLU A 491 -13.74 -9.37 -3.52
N SER A 492 -13.25 -9.77 -2.35
CA SER A 492 -13.91 -9.64 -1.04
C SER A 492 -13.45 -8.42 -0.22
N VAL A 493 -12.53 -7.60 -0.73
CA VAL A 493 -12.01 -6.45 0.01
C VAL A 493 -13.04 -5.32 0.09
N LEU A 494 -13.37 -4.83 1.28
CA LEU A 494 -14.36 -3.75 1.44
C LEU A 494 -13.82 -2.38 0.98
N GLN A 495 -12.67 -1.97 1.52
CA GLN A 495 -12.01 -0.70 1.18
C GLN A 495 -10.67 -0.94 0.47
N LEU A 496 -10.71 -1.26 -0.84
CA LEU A 496 -9.53 -1.66 -1.61
C LEU A 496 -8.36 -0.69 -1.47
N GLY A 497 -8.62 0.61 -1.61
CA GLY A 497 -7.59 1.64 -1.54
C GLY A 497 -6.84 1.73 -0.21
N ASN A 498 -7.46 1.34 0.91
CA ASN A 498 -6.79 1.32 2.22
C ASN A 498 -6.22 -0.05 2.53
N ASN A 499 -6.95 -1.13 2.26
CA ASN A 499 -6.54 -2.50 2.56
C ASN A 499 -5.35 -2.97 1.70
N ALA A 500 -5.39 -2.73 0.39
CA ALA A 500 -4.36 -3.21 -0.53
C ALA A 500 -3.15 -2.27 -0.64
N TYR A 501 -3.33 -0.96 -0.40
CA TYR A 501 -2.26 0.02 -0.58
C TYR A 501 -1.85 0.70 0.74
N GLY A 502 -2.81 1.34 1.42
CA GLY A 502 -2.55 2.23 2.55
C GLY A 502 -1.99 1.52 3.78
N LYS A 503 -2.69 0.49 4.27
CA LYS A 503 -2.32 -0.26 5.48
C LYS A 503 -1.00 -1.03 5.30
N PRO A 504 -0.77 -1.77 4.19
CA PRO A 504 0.52 -2.41 3.96
C PRO A 504 1.67 -1.41 3.87
N ALA A 505 1.53 -0.31 3.14
CA ALA A 505 2.59 0.70 3.02
C ALA A 505 2.89 1.39 4.36
N ALA A 506 1.86 1.68 5.16
CA ALA A 506 2.04 2.19 6.52
C ALA A 506 2.76 1.17 7.41
N ALA A 507 2.34 -0.11 7.37
CA ALA A 507 2.98 -1.18 8.12
C ALA A 507 4.48 -1.31 7.78
N LEU A 508 4.82 -1.30 6.49
CA LEU A 508 6.21 -1.40 6.04
C LEU A 508 7.05 -0.18 6.41
N ASN A 509 6.49 1.03 6.35
CA ASN A 509 7.19 2.22 6.83
C ASN A 509 7.38 2.21 8.34
N ILE A 510 6.41 1.73 9.12
CA ILE A 510 6.55 1.58 10.57
C ILE A 510 7.65 0.55 10.89
N LEU A 511 7.69 -0.57 10.17
CA LEU A 511 8.78 -1.54 10.29
C LEU A 511 10.13 -0.88 9.99
N ARG A 512 10.24 -0.16 8.88
CA ARG A 512 11.48 0.47 8.44
C ARG A 512 11.97 1.57 9.37
N GLU A 513 11.11 2.52 9.71
CA GLU A 513 11.52 3.74 10.43
C GLU A 513 11.55 3.54 11.95
N SER A 514 10.67 2.69 12.49
CA SER A 514 10.39 2.66 13.92
C SER A 514 10.81 1.37 14.62
N ILE A 515 10.89 0.24 13.90
CA ILE A 515 11.12 -1.10 14.48
C ILE A 515 12.50 -1.66 14.11
N MET A 516 12.76 -1.87 12.81
CA MET A 516 13.97 -2.53 12.29
C MET A 516 15.11 -1.53 12.05
N GLY A 517 14.77 -0.28 11.72
CA GLY A 517 15.71 0.69 11.18
C GLY A 517 15.97 0.46 9.68
N ARG A 518 16.39 1.54 9.00
CA ARG A 518 16.51 1.57 7.53
C ARG A 518 17.50 0.55 6.98
N GLU A 519 18.66 0.38 7.60
CA GLU A 519 19.71 -0.51 7.08
C GLU A 519 19.25 -1.98 7.01
N LEU A 520 18.72 -2.51 8.10
CA LEU A 520 18.22 -3.89 8.17
C LEU A 520 17.00 -4.09 7.28
N PHE A 521 16.05 -3.15 7.32
CA PHE A 521 14.84 -3.24 6.49
C PHE A 521 15.18 -3.20 5.00
N ASP A 522 15.98 -2.20 4.57
CA ASP A 522 16.30 -2.00 3.15
C ASP A 522 17.10 -3.19 2.61
N PHE A 523 17.99 -3.79 3.40
CA PHE A 523 18.69 -5.01 3.04
C PHE A 523 17.72 -6.19 2.86
N ALA A 524 16.83 -6.44 3.83
CA ALA A 524 15.89 -7.56 3.78
C ALA A 524 14.85 -7.44 2.66
N PHE A 525 14.31 -6.24 2.47
CA PHE A 525 13.37 -5.95 1.39
C PHE A 525 14.02 -6.12 0.01
N ARG A 526 15.26 -5.65 -0.13
CA ARG A 526 16.05 -5.83 -1.37
C ARG A 526 16.35 -7.30 -1.62
N GLU A 527 16.69 -8.06 -0.59
CA GLU A 527 16.95 -9.51 -0.70
C GLU A 527 15.70 -10.27 -1.18
N TYR A 528 14.51 -9.90 -0.70
CA TYR A 528 13.23 -10.42 -1.23
C TYR A 528 13.09 -10.14 -2.73
N ALA A 529 13.32 -8.89 -3.15
CA ALA A 529 13.23 -8.51 -4.54
C ALA A 529 14.22 -9.30 -5.43
N GLN A 530 15.44 -9.54 -4.94
CA GLN A 530 16.47 -10.30 -5.66
C GLN A 530 16.11 -11.78 -5.77
N ARG A 531 15.67 -12.41 -4.68
CA ARG A 531 15.24 -13.83 -4.66
C ARG A 531 14.14 -14.10 -5.68
N TRP A 532 13.17 -13.18 -5.75
CA TRP A 532 11.95 -13.35 -6.54
C TRP A 532 11.93 -12.61 -7.88
N LYS A 533 13.05 -12.02 -8.30
CA LYS A 533 13.20 -11.45 -9.65
C LYS A 533 12.89 -12.52 -10.71
N PHE A 534 11.94 -12.21 -11.61
CA PHE A 534 11.38 -13.09 -12.64
C PHE A 534 10.77 -14.39 -12.10
N LYS A 535 10.20 -14.35 -10.89
CA LYS A 535 9.54 -15.48 -10.21
C LYS A 535 8.27 -15.04 -9.51
N ARG A 536 7.48 -16.01 -9.01
CA ARG A 536 6.17 -15.81 -8.37
C ARG A 536 6.21 -16.04 -6.86
N PRO A 537 6.41 -14.99 -6.05
CA PRO A 537 6.33 -15.09 -4.60
C PRO A 537 4.89 -15.23 -4.09
N MET A 538 4.76 -15.79 -2.90
CA MET A 538 3.55 -15.79 -2.07
C MET A 538 3.80 -14.98 -0.79
N PRO A 539 2.76 -14.58 -0.02
CA PRO A 539 2.93 -13.82 1.22
C PRO A 539 3.94 -14.43 2.20
N ALA A 540 3.91 -15.76 2.34
CA ALA A 540 4.83 -16.48 3.23
C ALA A 540 6.31 -16.34 2.81
N ASP A 541 6.59 -16.18 1.51
CA ASP A 541 7.95 -16.00 1.02
C ASP A 541 8.50 -14.61 1.36
N PHE A 542 7.62 -13.60 1.33
CA PHE A 542 7.95 -12.25 1.78
C PHE A 542 8.21 -12.22 3.29
N PHE A 543 7.28 -12.72 4.12
CA PHE A 543 7.43 -12.72 5.58
C PHE A 543 8.71 -13.43 6.02
N ARG A 544 8.95 -14.65 5.50
CA ARG A 544 10.18 -15.40 5.80
C ARG A 544 11.44 -14.70 5.33
N THR A 545 11.44 -14.07 4.16
CA THR A 545 12.62 -13.34 3.69
C THR A 545 12.92 -12.14 4.58
N MET A 546 11.89 -11.40 5.00
CA MET A 546 12.06 -10.26 5.89
C MET A 546 12.68 -10.68 7.23
N GLU A 547 12.26 -11.81 7.80
CA GLU A 547 12.83 -12.33 9.06
C GLU A 547 14.21 -12.95 8.87
N ASP A 548 14.40 -13.81 7.87
CA ASP A 548 15.67 -14.50 7.55
C ASP A 548 16.80 -13.50 7.27
N ALA A 549 16.53 -12.47 6.46
CA ALA A 549 17.55 -11.51 6.06
C ALA A 549 17.82 -10.43 7.12
N SER A 550 16.88 -10.18 8.04
CA SER A 550 17.05 -9.19 9.11
C SER A 550 17.52 -9.79 10.45
N GLY A 551 17.26 -11.08 10.69
CA GLY A 551 17.48 -11.74 11.97
C GLY A 551 16.51 -11.30 13.08
N MET A 552 15.40 -10.64 12.73
CA MET A 552 14.36 -10.21 13.66
C MET A 552 13.13 -11.12 13.59
N ASP A 553 12.57 -11.46 14.76
CA ASP A 553 11.26 -12.12 14.87
C ASP A 553 10.15 -11.06 14.67
N LEU A 554 9.40 -11.21 13.59
CA LEU A 554 8.35 -10.29 13.14
C LEU A 554 6.97 -10.97 13.13
N ASP A 555 6.84 -12.19 13.67
CA ASP A 555 5.61 -12.97 13.67
C ASP A 555 4.44 -12.19 14.30
N TRP A 556 4.70 -11.54 15.42
CA TRP A 556 3.72 -10.70 16.11
C TRP A 556 3.25 -9.53 15.23
N PHE A 557 4.15 -8.97 14.42
CA PHE A 557 3.87 -7.85 13.54
C PHE A 557 3.03 -8.29 12.35
N TRP A 558 3.44 -9.35 11.65
CA TRP A 558 2.70 -9.92 10.53
C TRP A 558 1.30 -10.37 10.98
N ARG A 559 1.22 -11.09 12.11
CA ARG A 559 -0.05 -11.52 12.70
C ARG A 559 -0.98 -10.33 12.94
N GLY A 560 -0.51 -9.30 13.65
CA GLY A 560 -1.31 -8.12 13.97
C GLY A 560 -1.74 -7.35 12.72
N TRP A 561 -0.79 -6.91 11.90
CA TRP A 561 -1.06 -6.01 10.79
C TRP A 561 -1.75 -6.69 9.59
N PHE A 562 -1.43 -7.96 9.31
CA PHE A 562 -1.87 -8.62 8.07
C PHE A 562 -3.04 -9.58 8.25
N TYR A 563 -3.10 -10.28 9.37
CA TYR A 563 -4.12 -11.30 9.63
C TYR A 563 -5.30 -10.81 10.49
N THR A 564 -5.24 -9.60 11.03
CA THR A 564 -6.34 -9.04 11.86
C THR A 564 -6.79 -7.66 11.41
N THR A 565 -7.91 -7.22 11.98
CA THR A 565 -8.43 -5.85 11.91
C THR A 565 -8.17 -5.06 13.20
N ASP A 566 -7.34 -5.59 14.11
CA ASP A 566 -6.92 -4.88 15.32
C ASP A 566 -6.27 -3.55 14.94
N ASN A 567 -6.33 -2.58 15.86
CA ASN A 567 -5.68 -1.29 15.72
C ASN A 567 -4.75 -0.98 16.88
N VAL A 568 -3.92 0.04 16.70
CA VAL A 568 -3.03 0.53 17.75
C VAL A 568 -3.81 1.54 18.57
N ASP A 569 -4.15 1.18 19.80
CA ASP A 569 -4.65 2.10 20.84
C ASP A 569 -3.96 1.67 22.14
N ILE A 570 -2.90 2.40 22.54
CA ILE A 570 -2.14 2.10 23.74
C ILE A 570 -2.27 3.28 24.71
N SER A 571 -2.88 3.04 25.87
CA SER A 571 -3.00 4.04 26.93
C SER A 571 -1.80 4.02 27.86
N LEU A 572 -1.29 5.19 28.22
CA LEU A 572 -0.48 5.40 29.43
C LEU A 572 -1.43 5.67 30.61
N ASP A 573 -1.67 4.64 31.41
CA ASP A 573 -2.70 4.65 32.45
C ASP A 573 -2.27 5.43 33.69
N ALA A 574 -1.05 5.20 34.15
CA ALA A 574 -0.52 5.79 35.37
C ALA A 574 1.01 5.92 35.35
N VAL A 575 1.51 6.94 36.05
CA VAL A 575 2.94 7.06 36.41
C VAL A 575 3.01 7.18 37.93
N ARG A 576 3.56 6.16 38.57
CA ARG A 576 3.68 6.08 40.04
C ARG A 576 5.12 6.39 40.42
N HIS A 577 5.31 7.38 41.29
CA HIS A 577 6.63 7.78 41.81
C HIS A 577 6.87 7.19 43.18
N TYR A 578 8.00 6.50 43.32
CA TYR A 578 8.46 5.86 44.53
C TYR A 578 9.89 6.33 44.86
N THR A 579 10.23 6.29 46.13
CA THR A 579 11.60 6.37 46.64
C THR A 579 11.86 5.10 47.45
N VAL A 580 13.13 4.72 47.62
CA VAL A 580 13.48 3.55 48.43
C VAL A 580 13.17 3.85 49.90
N GLY A 581 12.31 3.03 50.52
CA GLY A 581 12.04 3.12 51.94
C GLY A 581 13.28 2.69 52.75
N THR A 582 13.73 3.55 53.65
CA THR A 582 14.94 3.32 54.46
C THR A 582 14.72 2.29 55.57
N GLN A 583 13.46 1.97 55.86
CA GLN A 583 12.98 1.19 57.01
C GLN A 583 13.34 1.78 58.38
N ASN A 584 14.11 2.87 58.43
CA ASN A 584 14.50 3.54 59.66
C ASN A 584 13.32 4.36 60.19
N PRO A 585 12.74 4.02 61.36
CA PRO A 585 11.56 4.71 61.85
C PRO A 585 11.80 6.21 62.09
N GLU A 586 13.05 6.63 62.35
CA GLU A 586 13.43 8.05 62.49
C GLU A 586 13.34 8.84 61.18
N VAL A 587 13.35 8.15 60.05
CA VAL A 587 13.18 8.75 58.71
C VAL A 587 11.73 8.56 58.23
N GLU A 588 11.20 7.34 58.38
CA GLU A 588 9.87 6.97 57.90
C GLU A 588 8.74 7.66 58.68
N GLY A 589 8.87 7.83 60.01
CA GLY A 589 7.86 8.48 60.85
C GLY A 589 7.60 9.93 60.45
N PRO A 590 8.63 10.81 60.44
CA PRO A 590 8.49 12.19 59.98
C PRO A 590 8.00 12.30 58.53
N TRP A 591 8.42 11.39 57.64
CA TRP A 591 7.96 11.38 56.25
C TRP A 591 6.47 11.05 56.15
N LYS A 592 5.97 10.03 56.89
CA LYS A 592 4.54 9.68 56.95
C LYS A 592 3.71 10.82 57.54
N ARG A 593 4.18 11.47 58.61
CA ARG A 593 3.53 12.66 59.19
C ARG A 593 3.42 13.78 58.16
N ALA A 594 4.49 14.01 57.40
CA ALA A 594 4.48 15.02 56.34
C ALA A 594 3.52 14.67 55.19
N GLN A 595 3.31 13.38 54.86
CA GLN A 595 2.27 12.96 53.92
C GLN A 595 0.87 13.19 54.47
N HIS A 596 0.58 12.74 55.69
CA HIS A 596 -0.72 12.93 56.34
C HIS A 596 -1.09 14.42 56.42
N ASN A 597 -0.13 15.29 56.75
CA ASN A 597 -0.35 16.74 56.82
C ASN A 597 -0.60 17.42 55.47
N ARG A 598 -0.35 16.75 54.33
CA ARG A 598 -0.71 17.25 52.99
C ARG A 598 -2.15 16.91 52.61
N GLU A 599 -2.79 15.98 53.34
CA GLU A 599 -4.19 15.67 53.10
C GLU A 599 -5.05 16.90 53.38
N PRO A 600 -6.05 17.19 52.52
CA PRO A 600 -6.92 18.33 52.74
C PRO A 600 -7.67 18.15 54.06
N GLU A 601 -7.63 19.19 54.88
CA GLU A 601 -8.37 19.20 56.13
C GLU A 601 -9.86 18.96 55.86
N THR A 602 -10.49 18.12 56.69
CA THR A 602 -11.90 17.78 56.49
C THR A 602 -12.77 19.04 56.57
N VAL A 603 -13.80 19.10 55.71
CA VAL A 603 -14.76 20.21 55.69
C VAL A 603 -15.34 20.47 57.08
N THR A 604 -15.56 19.41 57.89
CA THR A 604 -16.01 19.52 59.28
C THR A 604 -15.05 20.34 60.14
N VAL A 605 -13.74 20.11 60.07
CA VAL A 605 -12.77 20.86 60.88
C VAL A 605 -12.67 22.31 60.39
N VAL A 606 -12.67 22.53 59.07
CA VAL A 606 -12.69 23.87 58.46
C VAL A 606 -13.93 24.65 58.88
N GLU A 607 -15.11 24.03 58.81
CA GLU A 607 -16.39 24.63 59.20
C GLU A 607 -16.48 24.89 60.70
N ASN A 608 -16.05 23.95 61.53
CA ASN A 608 -16.04 24.12 62.98
C ASN A 608 -15.13 25.29 63.39
N ARG A 609 -13.97 25.45 62.72
CA ARG A 609 -13.07 26.60 62.90
C ARG A 609 -13.73 27.89 62.42
N THR A 610 -14.36 27.88 61.24
CA THR A 610 -15.03 29.05 60.63
C THR A 610 -16.20 29.54 61.48
N LYS A 611 -17.01 28.62 62.02
CA LYS A 611 -18.14 28.89 62.92
C LYS A 611 -17.71 29.16 64.37
N LYS A 612 -16.40 29.14 64.66
CA LYS A 612 -15.82 29.38 65.99
C LYS A 612 -16.45 28.52 67.09
N LEU A 613 -16.71 27.24 66.79
CA LEU A 613 -17.19 26.31 67.81
C LEU A 613 -16.09 26.09 68.87
N THR A 614 -16.41 26.30 70.14
CA THR A 614 -15.48 26.05 71.25
C THR A 614 -15.28 24.55 71.44
N ARG A 615 -14.04 24.07 71.37
CA ARG A 615 -13.73 22.67 71.69
C ARG A 615 -13.68 22.49 73.20
N ILE A 616 -14.08 21.32 73.69
CA ILE A 616 -14.11 21.06 75.14
C ILE A 616 -12.71 21.11 75.78
N VAL A 617 -11.69 20.68 75.03
CA VAL A 617 -10.27 20.73 75.44
C VAL A 617 -9.77 22.18 75.55
N ASP A 618 -10.24 23.09 74.68
CA ASP A 618 -9.90 24.52 74.75
C ASP A 618 -10.50 25.16 76.03
N ALA A 619 -11.66 24.68 76.49
CA ALA A 619 -12.34 25.16 77.70
C ALA A 619 -11.89 24.45 78.99
N LYS A 620 -11.25 23.27 78.87
CA LYS A 620 -10.80 22.41 79.98
C LYS A 620 -9.44 21.80 79.66
N PRO A 621 -8.34 22.54 79.88
CA PRO A 621 -6.99 22.07 79.58
C PRO A 621 -6.57 20.80 80.35
N GLU A 622 -7.22 20.50 81.48
CA GLU A 622 -6.98 19.27 82.25
C GLU A 622 -7.35 17.98 81.49
N LEU A 623 -8.05 18.09 80.36
CA LEU A 623 -8.39 16.99 79.47
C LEU A 623 -7.30 16.68 78.44
N GLU A 624 -6.24 17.50 78.33
CA GLU A 624 -5.08 17.18 77.50
C GLU A 624 -4.25 16.05 78.13
N ASP A 625 -3.88 15.05 77.34
CA ASP A 625 -3.07 13.91 77.75
C ASP A 625 -1.87 13.67 76.81
N PHE A 626 -1.23 12.50 76.97
CA PHE A 626 -0.11 12.07 76.14
C PHE A 626 -0.41 12.17 74.62
N TYR A 627 -1.62 11.81 74.19
CA TYR A 627 -2.02 11.75 72.79
C TYR A 627 -2.40 13.11 72.20
N ASN A 628 -2.54 14.15 73.02
CA ASN A 628 -2.68 15.53 72.54
C ASN A 628 -1.37 16.12 72.03
N THR A 629 -0.22 15.54 72.43
CA THR A 629 1.12 15.99 72.02
C THR A 629 1.91 14.93 71.25
N HIS A 630 1.47 13.67 71.31
CA HIS A 630 2.06 12.56 70.57
C HIS A 630 1.02 11.94 69.63
N ASP A 631 1.39 11.77 68.37
CA ASP A 631 0.56 11.15 67.35
C ASP A 631 1.11 9.79 66.91
N GLU A 632 0.39 9.14 65.99
CA GLU A 632 0.75 7.82 65.48
C GLU A 632 2.10 7.75 64.73
N PHE A 633 2.72 8.90 64.44
CA PHE A 633 3.99 8.98 63.73
C PHE A 633 5.20 9.17 64.65
N ASP A 634 4.99 9.33 65.96
CA ASP A 634 6.09 9.43 66.93
C ASP A 634 6.83 8.09 67.09
N VAL A 635 8.17 8.15 67.08
CA VAL A 635 9.02 6.94 67.08
C VAL A 635 9.25 6.41 68.49
N SER A 636 8.72 5.23 68.78
CA SER A 636 8.90 4.55 70.06
C SER A 636 10.22 3.79 70.15
N ASN A 637 10.62 3.40 71.36
CA ASN A 637 11.78 2.53 71.55
C ASN A 637 11.55 1.11 70.99
N ALA A 638 10.31 0.65 70.93
CA ALA A 638 9.99 -0.64 70.31
C ALA A 638 10.26 -0.61 68.79
N ASP A 639 9.96 0.52 68.12
CA ASP A 639 10.21 0.69 66.69
C ASP A 639 11.72 0.68 66.37
N ARG A 640 12.52 1.37 67.18
CA ARG A 640 13.98 1.38 67.05
C ARG A 640 14.59 -0.03 67.18
N ASN A 641 14.13 -0.80 68.17
CA ASN A 641 14.61 -2.18 68.37
C ASN A 641 14.19 -3.10 67.22
N SER A 642 12.97 -2.95 66.70
CA SER A 642 12.47 -3.69 65.55
C SER A 642 13.31 -3.42 64.30
N TYR A 643 13.69 -2.17 64.06
CA TYR A 643 14.55 -1.80 62.93
C TYR A 643 15.95 -2.42 63.03
N GLN A 644 16.60 -2.38 64.21
CA GLN A 644 17.92 -2.99 64.39
C GLN A 644 17.91 -4.49 64.13
N SER A 645 16.90 -5.20 64.65
CA SER A 645 16.75 -6.64 64.42
C SER A 645 16.52 -6.97 62.94
N LYS A 646 15.80 -6.12 62.19
CA LYS A 646 15.65 -6.29 60.73
C LYS A 646 16.98 -6.13 60.00
N LEU A 647 17.80 -5.14 60.36
CA LEU A 647 19.10 -4.92 59.73
C LEU A 647 20.08 -6.09 59.95
N GLU A 648 20.06 -6.72 61.12
CA GLU A 648 20.91 -7.89 61.43
C GLU A 648 20.62 -9.08 60.51
N ASN A 649 19.41 -9.17 59.97
CA ASN A 649 18.97 -10.25 59.08
C ASN A 649 19.22 -9.96 57.58
N LEU A 650 19.80 -8.81 57.23
CA LEU A 650 20.11 -8.43 55.84
C LEU A 650 21.59 -8.66 55.51
N GLU A 651 21.85 -9.06 54.27
CA GLU A 651 23.20 -9.07 53.69
C GLU A 651 23.71 -7.63 53.45
N ASP A 652 25.03 -7.45 53.32
CA ASP A 652 25.61 -6.11 53.22
C ASP A 652 25.17 -5.36 51.95
N TRP A 653 25.00 -6.07 50.82
CA TRP A 653 24.50 -5.43 49.60
C TRP A 653 23.02 -5.01 49.73
N GLU A 654 22.20 -5.73 50.50
CA GLU A 654 20.80 -5.37 50.77
C GLU A 654 20.72 -4.12 51.66
N LYS A 655 21.59 -4.03 52.68
CA LYS A 655 21.73 -2.82 53.50
C LYS A 655 22.16 -1.61 52.68
N ASP A 656 23.05 -1.82 51.70
CA ASP A 656 23.49 -0.75 50.81
C ASP A 656 22.38 -0.31 49.84
N MET A 657 21.49 -1.22 49.41
CA MET A 657 20.31 -0.86 48.62
C MET A 657 19.34 0.06 49.39
N LEU A 658 19.19 -0.10 50.71
CA LEU A 658 18.36 0.81 51.54
C LEU A 658 18.90 2.25 51.61
N LYS A 659 20.17 2.47 51.24
CA LYS A 659 20.83 3.78 51.23
C LYS A 659 20.76 4.45 49.85
N VAL A 660 20.29 3.76 48.82
CA VAL A 660 20.25 4.29 47.45
C VAL A 660 19.19 5.39 47.37
N GLU A 661 19.64 6.62 47.17
CA GLU A 661 18.77 7.75 46.89
C GLU A 661 18.47 7.82 45.39
N SER A 662 17.34 7.25 44.96
CA SER A 662 16.92 7.26 43.55
C SER A 662 15.42 7.47 43.42
N ASN A 663 15.01 8.04 42.30
CA ASN A 663 13.61 8.11 41.91
C ASN A 663 13.24 6.83 41.15
N VAL A 664 12.22 6.13 41.62
CA VAL A 664 11.69 4.92 40.99
C VAL A 664 10.32 5.24 40.41
N TYR A 665 10.17 5.13 39.10
CA TYR A 665 8.91 5.34 38.41
C TYR A 665 8.35 4.01 37.89
N VAL A 666 7.06 3.75 38.10
CA VAL A 666 6.35 2.64 37.47
C VAL A 666 5.30 3.21 36.53
N LEU A 667 5.47 2.94 35.25
CA LEU A 667 4.57 3.37 34.18
C LEU A 667 3.67 2.18 33.82
N ASP A 668 2.36 2.38 33.88
CA ASP A 668 1.36 1.34 33.57
C ASP A 668 0.75 1.60 32.19
N PHE A 669 0.64 0.56 31.37
CA PHE A 669 0.12 0.63 30.01
C PHE A 669 -0.99 -0.39 29.78
N SER A 670 -1.99 0.01 28.99
CA SER A 670 -3.05 -0.88 28.48
C SER A 670 -3.08 -0.87 26.96
N ASN A 671 -3.10 -2.04 26.34
CA ASN A 671 -3.38 -2.22 24.90
C ASN A 671 -4.89 -2.41 24.72
N ILE A 672 -5.55 -1.36 24.25
CA ILE A 672 -7.01 -1.30 24.06
C ILE A 672 -7.37 -1.81 22.66
N GLY A 673 -6.59 -1.43 21.65
CA GLY A 673 -6.87 -1.69 20.24
C GLY A 673 -6.55 -3.12 19.77
N GLY A 674 -5.80 -3.87 20.58
CA GLY A 674 -5.45 -5.27 20.34
C GLY A 674 -4.11 -5.45 19.61
N LEU A 675 -3.68 -4.48 18.81
CA LEU A 675 -2.41 -4.53 18.09
C LEU A 675 -1.25 -4.18 19.03
N VAL A 676 -0.36 -5.14 19.27
CA VAL A 676 0.84 -4.93 20.09
C VAL A 676 1.88 -4.13 19.32
N MET A 677 2.45 -3.11 19.96
CA MET A 677 3.49 -2.26 19.38
C MET A 677 4.58 -1.94 20.41
N PRO A 678 5.81 -1.58 19.99
CA PRO A 678 6.81 -0.98 20.87
C PRO A 678 6.27 0.27 21.57
N LEU A 679 6.78 0.56 22.77
CA LEU A 679 6.45 1.79 23.50
C LEU A 679 7.57 2.82 23.29
N PHE A 680 7.26 3.88 22.54
CA PHE A 680 8.15 5.03 22.38
C PHE A 680 7.76 6.10 23.39
N LEU A 681 8.65 6.43 24.32
CA LEU A 681 8.38 7.34 25.42
C LEU A 681 9.30 8.54 25.34
N ARG A 682 8.74 9.73 25.56
CA ARG A 682 9.50 10.94 25.92
C ARG A 682 9.24 11.30 27.37
N LEU A 683 10.30 11.31 28.16
CA LEU A 683 10.30 11.69 29.57
C LEU A 683 10.82 13.13 29.68
N GLU A 684 10.01 14.03 30.24
CA GLU A 684 10.42 15.39 30.55
C GLU A 684 10.66 15.50 32.06
N TYR A 685 11.78 16.07 32.46
CA TYR A 685 12.15 16.26 33.86
C TYR A 685 11.95 17.70 34.32
N GLU A 686 11.82 17.92 35.64
CA GLU A 686 11.65 19.26 36.23
C GLU A 686 12.86 20.18 35.97
N ASP A 687 14.05 19.62 35.78
CA ASP A 687 15.27 20.35 35.41
C ASP A 687 15.29 20.82 33.94
N GLY A 688 14.25 20.49 33.17
CA GLY A 688 14.11 20.82 31.75
C GLY A 688 14.82 19.85 30.80
N SER A 689 15.54 18.85 31.32
CA SER A 689 16.12 17.80 30.47
C SER A 689 15.06 16.82 29.96
N VAL A 690 15.38 16.17 28.83
CA VAL A 690 14.50 15.22 28.16
C VAL A 690 15.25 13.92 27.90
N GLU A 691 14.54 12.80 28.04
CA GLU A 691 15.04 11.46 27.72
C GLU A 691 14.03 10.74 26.81
N ASP A 692 14.50 10.25 25.67
CA ASP A 692 13.70 9.39 24.77
C ASP A 692 14.06 7.92 25.00
N LEU A 693 13.03 7.09 25.20
CA LEU A 693 13.17 5.66 25.48
C LEU A 693 12.35 4.86 24.46
N ARG A 694 12.97 3.86 23.82
CA ARG A 694 12.28 2.88 22.98
C ARG A 694 12.25 1.54 23.69
N ILE A 695 11.05 1.08 24.06
CA ILE A 695 10.83 -0.23 24.66
C ILE A 695 10.27 -1.14 23.56
N PRO A 696 10.87 -2.32 23.33
CA PRO A 696 10.48 -3.18 22.22
C PRO A 696 9.12 -3.86 22.50
N ALA A 697 8.48 -4.39 21.46
CA ALA A 697 7.11 -4.93 21.54
C ALA A 697 6.99 -6.11 22.53
N GLU A 698 8.09 -6.79 22.82
CA GLU A 698 8.19 -7.95 23.69
C GLU A 698 7.78 -7.66 25.15
N ILE A 699 7.65 -6.38 25.52
CA ILE A 699 7.03 -5.99 26.81
C ILE A 699 5.60 -6.55 26.98
N TRP A 700 4.95 -6.91 25.87
CA TRP A 700 3.60 -7.47 25.80
C TRP A 700 3.56 -9.01 25.83
N THR A 701 4.69 -9.71 25.76
CA THR A 701 4.75 -11.19 25.64
C THR A 701 4.04 -11.94 26.78
N ARG A 702 4.18 -11.47 28.02
CA ARG A 702 3.53 -12.10 29.18
C ARG A 702 2.05 -11.74 29.31
N ASN A 703 1.66 -10.58 28.82
CA ASN A 703 0.30 -10.09 28.87
C ASN A 703 0.09 -9.02 27.79
N ALA A 704 -0.56 -9.43 26.69
CA ALA A 704 -0.79 -8.56 25.55
C ALA A 704 -1.82 -7.44 25.80
N LYS A 705 -2.52 -7.45 26.95
CA LYS A 705 -3.54 -6.44 27.30
C LYS A 705 -3.01 -5.36 28.24
N LYS A 706 -2.15 -5.71 29.19
CA LYS A 706 -1.63 -4.79 30.21
C LYS A 706 -0.20 -5.10 30.57
N THR A 707 0.62 -4.07 30.73
CA THR A 707 2.01 -4.21 31.14
C THR A 707 2.47 -3.00 31.94
N SER A 708 3.57 -3.14 32.68
CA SER A 708 4.17 -2.05 33.45
C SER A 708 5.68 -2.00 33.21
N LYS A 709 6.24 -0.80 33.16
CA LYS A 709 7.69 -0.59 33.09
C LYS A 709 8.18 0.18 34.31
N MET A 710 9.12 -0.41 35.03
CA MET A 710 9.88 0.28 36.07
C MET A 710 11.09 1.01 35.47
N LEU A 711 11.27 2.26 35.86
CA LEU A 711 12.41 3.12 35.52
C LEU A 711 13.06 3.60 36.82
N VAL A 712 14.35 3.33 36.99
CA VAL A 712 15.15 3.87 38.10
C VAL A 712 16.01 5.00 37.56
N ARG A 713 15.93 6.17 38.18
CA ARG A 713 16.68 7.38 37.78
C ARG A 713 17.32 8.02 39.00
N ASP A 714 18.38 8.79 38.76
CA ASP A 714 19.05 9.55 39.81
C ASP A 714 18.07 10.45 40.59
N LYS A 715 18.37 10.72 41.86
CA LYS A 715 17.55 11.60 42.72
C LYS A 715 17.30 12.98 42.09
N SER A 716 18.23 13.50 41.29
CA SER A 716 18.09 14.79 40.59
C SER A 716 17.08 14.76 39.44
N LYS A 717 16.72 13.57 38.94
CA LYS A 717 15.82 13.38 37.81
C LYS A 717 14.39 13.16 38.28
N VAL A 718 13.74 14.27 38.66
CA VAL A 718 12.32 14.29 39.02
C VAL A 718 11.48 14.46 37.76
N LEU A 719 10.60 13.49 37.52
CA LEU A 719 9.82 13.39 36.29
C LEU A 719 8.62 14.34 36.32
N LYS A 720 8.53 15.20 35.31
CA LYS A 720 7.48 16.22 35.15
C LYS A 720 6.34 15.71 34.26
N SER A 721 6.67 15.06 33.14
CA SER A 721 5.67 14.51 32.22
C SER A 721 6.20 13.31 31.43
N VAL A 722 5.29 12.45 30.99
CA VAL A 722 5.56 11.36 30.05
C VAL A 722 4.63 11.49 28.86
N VAL A 723 5.19 11.33 27.66
CA VAL A 723 4.43 11.24 26.40
C VAL A 723 4.74 9.91 25.73
N LEU A 724 3.69 9.11 25.50
CA LEU A 724 3.73 7.93 24.64
C LEU A 724 3.59 8.33 23.17
N ASP A 725 4.34 7.66 22.31
CA ASP A 725 4.41 7.90 20.87
C ASP A 725 4.50 9.40 20.51
N PRO A 726 5.54 10.12 20.98
CA PRO A 726 5.63 11.58 20.85
C PRO A 726 5.70 12.08 19.39
N HIS A 727 6.01 11.19 18.45
CA HIS A 727 6.17 11.48 17.03
C HIS A 727 5.09 10.82 16.15
N TRP A 728 4.12 10.12 16.75
CA TRP A 728 3.03 9.41 16.06
C TRP A 728 3.56 8.37 15.05
N GLU A 729 4.56 7.61 15.48
CA GLU A 729 5.30 6.60 14.73
C GLU A 729 4.54 5.27 14.63
N THR A 730 3.52 5.03 15.45
CA THR A 730 2.87 3.71 15.57
C THR A 730 1.48 3.62 14.94
N ALA A 731 0.94 4.73 14.43
CA ALA A 731 -0.45 4.86 13.99
C ALA A 731 -1.47 4.67 15.13
N ASP A 732 -1.15 5.14 16.34
CA ASP A 732 -2.08 5.13 17.47
C ASP A 732 -3.35 5.92 17.14
N VAL A 733 -4.50 5.26 17.28
CA VAL A 733 -5.80 5.81 16.91
C VAL A 733 -6.33 6.79 17.96
N ASN A 734 -5.80 6.76 19.18
CA ASN A 734 -6.23 7.58 20.29
C ASN A 734 -5.06 8.29 20.97
N VAL A 735 -4.52 9.30 20.31
CA VAL A 735 -3.42 10.10 20.87
C VAL A 735 -3.76 10.83 22.19
N GLU A 736 -5.02 10.87 22.62
CA GLU A 736 -5.41 11.59 23.85
C GLU A 736 -4.93 10.88 25.12
N ASN A 737 -4.87 9.55 25.10
CA ASN A 737 -4.46 8.73 26.23
C ASN A 737 -2.93 8.51 26.31
N ASN A 738 -2.16 9.18 25.44
CA ASN A 738 -0.70 9.13 25.40
C ASN A 738 0.00 10.00 26.47
N PHE A 739 -0.74 10.86 27.18
CA PHE A 739 -0.16 11.90 28.04
C PHE A 739 -0.34 11.62 29.53
N TYR A 740 0.74 11.72 30.29
CA TYR A 740 0.69 11.75 31.75
C TYR A 740 1.46 12.95 32.34
N PRO A 741 0.81 13.81 33.18
CA PRO A 741 -0.61 13.78 33.52
C PRO A 741 -1.51 14.06 32.31
N ARG A 742 -2.78 13.63 32.37
CA ARG A 742 -3.76 13.88 31.31
C ARG A 742 -3.95 15.38 31.08
N ARG A 743 -4.08 15.78 29.82
CA ARG A 743 -4.18 17.20 29.41
C ARG A 743 -5.51 17.48 28.71
N ILE A 744 -6.03 18.71 28.87
CA ILE A 744 -7.21 19.17 28.13
C ILE A 744 -6.81 19.41 26.66
N ILE A 745 -7.51 18.78 25.73
CA ILE A 745 -7.29 18.95 24.30
C ILE A 745 -8.13 20.12 23.81
N LYS A 746 -7.45 21.15 23.32
CA LYS A 746 -8.10 22.31 22.71
C LYS A 746 -8.45 21.95 21.26
N SER A 747 -9.73 21.82 20.96
CA SER A 747 -10.26 21.69 19.60
C SER A 747 -11.00 22.96 19.19
N ARG A 748 -11.07 23.23 17.88
CA ARG A 748 -11.91 24.28 17.31
C ARG A 748 -13.08 23.62 16.57
N LEU A 749 -14.29 24.06 16.89
CA LEU A 749 -15.49 23.67 16.15
C LEU A 749 -15.53 24.48 14.84
N GLU A 750 -15.31 23.83 13.70
CA GLU A 750 -15.46 24.45 12.39
C GLU A 750 -16.88 24.22 11.86
N LEU A 751 -17.56 25.31 11.48
CA LEU A 751 -18.80 25.26 10.72
C LEU A 751 -18.43 25.44 9.24
N PHE A 752 -18.72 24.45 8.40
CA PHE A 752 -18.41 24.52 6.97
C PHE A 752 -19.64 24.31 6.09
N LYS A 753 -19.55 24.78 4.85
CA LYS A 753 -20.47 24.52 3.75
C LYS A 753 -19.61 23.99 2.61
N ASP A 754 -20.06 22.96 1.89
CA ASP A 754 -19.24 22.33 0.84
C ASP A 754 -18.85 23.34 -0.24
N GLU A 755 -17.54 23.62 -0.36
CA GLU A 755 -16.96 24.45 -1.40
C GLU A 755 -16.12 23.59 -2.37
N LYS A 756 -16.04 24.02 -3.63
CA LYS A 756 -15.19 23.37 -4.64
C LYS A 756 -13.71 23.53 -4.29
N GLN A 757 -12.89 22.54 -4.64
CA GLN A 757 -11.44 22.61 -4.44
C GLN A 757 -10.82 23.77 -5.23
N ARG A 758 -9.91 24.50 -4.57
CA ARG A 758 -9.26 25.70 -5.06
C ARG A 758 -8.16 25.41 -6.10
N ASN A 759 -8.20 26.05 -7.28
CA ASN A 759 -7.13 26.03 -8.28
C ASN A 759 -6.38 27.38 -8.26
N LEU A 760 -5.30 27.43 -7.48
CA LEU A 760 -4.51 28.66 -7.29
C LEU A 760 -3.95 29.26 -8.59
N MET A 761 -3.65 28.46 -9.61
CA MET A 761 -3.20 29.01 -10.90
C MET A 761 -4.34 29.79 -11.57
N LYS A 762 -5.54 29.20 -11.59
CA LYS A 762 -6.73 29.85 -12.13
C LYS A 762 -7.11 31.10 -11.34
N ASP A 763 -7.13 31.00 -10.00
CA ASP A 763 -7.45 32.15 -9.14
C ASP A 763 -6.49 33.34 -9.34
N TRP A 764 -5.23 33.07 -9.70
CA TRP A 764 -4.23 34.11 -9.94
C TRP A 764 -4.39 34.78 -11.31
N ASP A 765 -4.98 34.08 -12.26
CA ASP A 765 -5.29 34.59 -13.59
C ASP A 765 -6.62 35.38 -13.62
N GLU A 766 -7.40 35.38 -12.54
CA GLU A 766 -8.61 36.20 -12.42
C GLU A 766 -8.23 37.69 -12.28
N GLU A 767 -8.84 38.54 -13.12
CA GLU A 767 -8.63 39.99 -13.05
C GLU A 767 -9.13 40.56 -11.71
N LEU A 768 -8.29 41.37 -11.06
CA LEU A 768 -8.68 42.11 -9.86
C LEU A 768 -9.84 43.03 -10.21
N LYS A 769 -10.99 42.83 -9.57
CA LYS A 769 -12.10 43.80 -9.66
C LYS A 769 -11.61 45.11 -9.04
N GLU A 770 -11.62 46.19 -9.82
CA GLU A 770 -11.41 47.54 -9.28
C GLU A 770 -12.55 47.83 -8.28
N GLU A 771 -12.22 48.44 -7.14
CA GLU A 771 -13.23 48.89 -6.18
C GLU A 771 -14.04 50.04 -6.81
N ASP A 772 -15.35 49.82 -6.98
CA ASP A 772 -16.32 50.85 -7.38
C ASP A 772 -16.50 51.94 -6.32
#